data_AF-A0AAI8FN63-F1
#
_entry.id   AF-A0AAI8FN63-F1
#
_cell.length_a   1.000
_cell.length_b   1.000
_cell.length_c   1.000
_cell.angle_alpha   90.00
_cell.angle_beta   90.00
_cell.angle_gamma   90.00
#
_symmetry.space_group_name_H-M   'P 1'
#
loop_
_entity.id
_entity.type
_entity.pdbx_description
1 polymer ?
#
loop_
_entity_poly.entity_id
_entity_poly.type
_entity_poly.pdbx_seq_one_letter_code
_entity_poly.pdbx_strand_id
1 'polypeptide(L)'
;MSAWLTKQINDVATPAGIATPAIRSQVLEALQEIDARIAELNRSLQEKYHVAPGRELVKFYMKGGNAFECIRDPLGEAAMRNGGGMSDWDTQIIVDPWAPVPLQAIIYGLLEELVTDTMIQAGVDIALAAGDFADETVARWTTRRADLNGVNYSAYALEYDDPQSLRQVFDQQRLGLWTNDRRRVSAPDIDHPERIPGILLNDAIRPFILHRLGYTWHANLPPPLPLAALSAQPPIRLPAKLPKPFPQMKADIRKPLLMELIDVTLPRRDTIEAVAVWEELAQKHIAIEEMTVSVKSPDADIAEAKPTDDIARVKLPLPDIMYHLREIATMLCEIADGSSRHPDKLERRFERFKKIWVLGGQEQIRHILSKMAGVADIDANPPAHMENVTQCIEKYGGDLKDAILGDEDAAFTPARRLMDWIAQRTAEQDHSFTKNGLVSLSWLKDFDRGRNELREIVDEVAKGVPDVVEGALEAAYSDDLVLIRFLEENEYLTPRQIGLSGVFRAAVIRVRTPMQVDALGTLFLARFGLHFDGPKSAEAEHSVRYRAYGVPRATGITHELTMVAFDKGKATTYLSITTATPGEAPFRRDAVNPYVNFASLPEIAAQRKIAAALIEDYLIRNVISRQYEALKTLLPVV
;
A
#
# COMPACT_ATOMS: atom_id res chain seq x y z
N MET A 1 23.22 1.79 -4.73
CA MET A 1 23.91 0.55 -5.14
C MET A 1 22.90 -0.52 -5.52
N SER A 2 21.94 -0.91 -4.67
CA SER A 2 20.88 -1.88 -5.05
C SER A 2 20.13 -1.48 -6.33
N ALA A 3 19.56 -0.27 -6.40
CA ALA A 3 18.89 0.19 -7.62
C ALA A 3 19.79 0.21 -8.87
N TRP A 4 21.11 0.34 -8.70
CA TRP A 4 22.05 0.25 -9.82
C TRP A 4 22.27 -1.21 -10.23
N LEU A 5 22.48 -2.12 -9.28
CA LEU A 5 22.58 -3.57 -9.51
C LEU A 5 21.31 -4.12 -10.18
N THR A 6 20.14 -3.81 -9.62
CA THR A 6 18.84 -4.13 -10.20
C THR A 6 18.76 -3.63 -11.64
N LYS A 7 19.19 -2.39 -11.93
CA LYS A 7 19.24 -1.91 -13.32
C LYS A 7 20.15 -2.76 -14.21
N GLN A 8 21.32 -3.19 -13.74
CA GLN A 8 22.27 -3.91 -14.59
C GLN A 8 21.75 -5.27 -15.09
N ILE A 9 21.00 -6.00 -14.27
CA ILE A 9 20.41 -7.29 -14.67
C ILE A 9 19.12 -7.13 -15.50
N ASN A 10 18.42 -6.00 -15.34
CA ASN A 10 17.11 -5.76 -15.92
C ASN A 10 17.14 -4.88 -17.20
N ASP A 11 18.26 -4.25 -17.55
CA ASP A 11 18.42 -3.43 -18.77
C ASP A 11 18.60 -4.33 -20.00
N VAL A 12 17.48 -4.77 -20.57
CA VAL A 12 17.43 -5.63 -21.76
C VAL A 12 17.84 -4.87 -23.04
N ALA A 13 17.60 -3.56 -23.09
CA ALA A 13 17.85 -2.75 -24.29
C ALA A 13 19.34 -2.46 -24.50
N THR A 14 20.09 -2.25 -23.43
CA THR A 14 21.54 -2.05 -23.49
C THR A 14 22.22 -3.10 -22.62
N PRO A 15 22.16 -4.38 -23.03
CA PRO A 15 22.70 -5.46 -22.22
C PRO A 15 24.19 -5.23 -22.09
N ALA A 16 24.69 -5.31 -20.86
CA ALA A 16 26.12 -5.13 -20.61
C ALA A 16 26.97 -6.30 -21.15
N GLY A 17 26.46 -7.15 -22.04
CA GLY A 17 27.05 -8.44 -22.45
C GLY A 17 26.52 -9.64 -21.68
N ILE A 18 25.37 -9.49 -20.99
CA ILE A 18 24.72 -10.50 -20.15
C ILE A 18 23.53 -11.10 -20.89
N ALA A 19 23.16 -12.35 -20.61
CA ALA A 19 21.92 -13.01 -21.08
C ALA A 19 20.62 -12.40 -20.48
N THR A 20 20.52 -11.07 -20.41
CA THR A 20 19.38 -10.36 -19.82
C THR A 20 18.03 -10.66 -20.50
N PRO A 21 17.93 -10.87 -21.83
CA PRO A 21 16.67 -11.27 -22.44
C PRO A 21 16.21 -12.64 -21.97
N ALA A 22 17.13 -13.60 -21.86
CA ALA A 22 16.83 -14.97 -21.42
C ALA A 22 16.41 -14.99 -19.95
N ILE A 23 17.13 -14.29 -19.06
CA ILE A 23 16.73 -14.12 -17.66
C ILE A 23 15.35 -13.46 -17.58
N ARG A 24 15.11 -12.42 -18.39
CA ARG A 24 13.81 -11.73 -18.41
C ARG A 24 12.68 -12.65 -18.89
N SER A 25 12.93 -13.54 -19.85
CA SER A 25 11.97 -14.57 -20.29
C SER A 25 11.50 -15.39 -19.10
N GLN A 26 12.44 -15.94 -18.34
CA GLN A 26 12.16 -16.78 -17.18
C GLN A 26 11.41 -16.01 -16.07
N VAL A 27 11.75 -14.73 -15.87
CA VAL A 27 11.00 -13.85 -14.96
C VAL A 27 9.55 -13.69 -15.41
N LEU A 28 9.31 -13.41 -16.69
CA LEU A 28 7.96 -13.24 -17.22
C LEU A 28 7.13 -14.51 -17.16
N GLU A 29 7.72 -15.67 -17.46
CA GLU A 29 7.08 -16.98 -17.37
C GLU A 29 6.69 -17.30 -15.92
N ALA A 30 7.58 -17.05 -14.96
CA ALA A 30 7.27 -17.21 -13.54
C ALA A 30 6.10 -16.33 -13.08
N LEU A 31 6.02 -15.09 -13.56
CA LEU A 31 4.92 -14.18 -13.24
C LEU A 31 3.57 -14.67 -13.80
N GLN A 32 3.58 -15.20 -15.03
CA GLN A 32 2.39 -15.82 -15.64
C GLN A 32 1.99 -17.10 -14.90
N GLU A 33 2.96 -17.91 -14.45
CA GLU A 33 2.69 -19.11 -13.66
C GLU A 33 2.06 -18.77 -12.30
N ILE A 34 2.52 -17.73 -11.61
CA ILE A 34 1.88 -17.24 -10.37
C ILE A 34 0.40 -16.90 -10.64
N ASP A 35 0.12 -16.16 -11.72
CA ASP A 35 -1.25 -15.81 -12.08
C ASP A 35 -2.13 -17.04 -12.36
N ALA A 36 -1.63 -17.97 -13.18
CA ALA A 36 -2.34 -19.21 -13.52
C ALA A 36 -2.63 -20.07 -12.28
N ARG A 37 -1.64 -20.22 -11.38
CA ARG A 37 -1.81 -20.97 -10.13
C ARG A 37 -2.76 -20.27 -9.16
N ILE A 38 -2.83 -18.94 -9.14
CA ILE A 38 -3.81 -18.19 -8.33
C ILE A 38 -5.22 -18.35 -8.89
N ALA A 39 -5.39 -18.35 -10.22
CA ALA A 39 -6.67 -18.65 -10.84
C ALA A 39 -7.15 -20.08 -10.53
N GLU A 40 -6.25 -21.07 -10.56
CA GLU A 40 -6.53 -22.44 -10.11
C GLU A 40 -6.87 -22.49 -8.62
N LEU A 41 -6.10 -21.81 -7.77
CA LEU A 41 -6.36 -21.73 -6.32
C LEU A 41 -7.76 -21.18 -6.05
N ASN A 42 -8.19 -20.10 -6.72
CA ASN A 42 -9.54 -19.56 -6.59
C ASN A 42 -10.61 -20.59 -6.95
N ARG A 43 -10.46 -21.33 -8.07
CA ARG A 43 -11.39 -22.39 -8.47
C ARG A 43 -11.45 -23.51 -7.42
N SER A 44 -10.29 -24.01 -7.01
CA SER A 44 -10.16 -25.05 -5.98
C SER A 44 -10.78 -24.63 -4.64
N LEU A 45 -10.60 -23.38 -4.21
CA LEU A 45 -11.21 -22.85 -2.99
C LEU A 45 -12.73 -22.72 -3.13
N GLN A 46 -13.23 -22.27 -4.29
CA GLN A 46 -14.65 -22.18 -4.56
C GLN A 46 -15.34 -23.54 -4.49
N GLU A 47 -14.74 -24.56 -5.08
CA GLU A 47 -15.25 -25.93 -5.04
C GLU A 47 -15.20 -26.52 -3.63
N LYS A 48 -14.05 -26.42 -2.96
CA LYS A 48 -13.81 -27.03 -1.64
C LYS A 48 -14.66 -26.42 -0.53
N TYR A 49 -14.84 -25.10 -0.53
CA TYR A 49 -15.55 -24.37 0.52
C TYR A 49 -16.94 -23.89 0.09
N HIS A 50 -17.41 -24.30 -1.08
CA HIS A 50 -18.71 -23.92 -1.64
C HIS A 50 -18.93 -22.40 -1.67
N VAL A 51 -17.88 -21.66 -2.03
CA VAL A 51 -17.95 -20.20 -2.16
C VAL A 51 -18.83 -19.86 -3.38
N ALA A 52 -19.61 -18.78 -3.26
CA ALA A 52 -20.53 -18.35 -4.32
C ALA A 52 -19.81 -18.24 -5.69
N PRO A 53 -20.40 -18.75 -6.78
CA PRO A 53 -19.80 -18.68 -8.10
C PRO A 53 -19.42 -17.25 -8.49
N GLY A 54 -18.23 -17.07 -9.04
CA GLY A 54 -17.71 -15.76 -9.47
C GLY A 54 -17.19 -14.87 -8.33
N ARG A 55 -17.20 -15.34 -7.08
CA ARG A 55 -16.53 -14.63 -5.98
C ARG A 55 -15.08 -15.09 -5.85
N GLU A 56 -14.18 -14.28 -6.40
CA GLU A 56 -12.74 -14.44 -6.20
C GLU A 56 -12.38 -14.19 -4.74
N LEU A 57 -11.46 -14.99 -4.20
CA LEU A 57 -10.93 -14.86 -2.84
C LEU A 57 -9.50 -14.33 -2.84
N VAL A 58 -8.81 -14.42 -3.98
CA VAL A 58 -7.46 -13.93 -4.19
C VAL A 58 -7.42 -13.16 -5.51
N LYS A 59 -6.76 -12.00 -5.51
CA LYS A 59 -6.44 -11.23 -6.73
C LYS A 59 -4.94 -11.07 -6.86
N PHE A 60 -4.44 -11.09 -8.09
CA PHE A 60 -3.03 -10.90 -8.42
C PHE A 60 -2.90 -9.91 -9.58
N TYR A 61 -1.93 -9.01 -9.49
CA TYR A 61 -1.61 -8.07 -10.57
C TYR A 61 -0.19 -7.52 -10.43
N MET A 62 0.35 -7.04 -11.55
CA MET A 62 1.66 -6.37 -11.60
C MET A 62 1.53 -4.92 -11.12
N LYS A 63 2.60 -4.34 -10.60
CA LYS A 63 2.64 -2.93 -10.18
C LYS A 63 4.01 -2.31 -10.47
N GLY A 64 4.25 -1.12 -9.94
CA GLY A 64 5.57 -0.51 -10.00
C GLY A 64 5.99 -0.04 -11.39
N GLY A 65 7.30 0.02 -11.61
CA GLY A 65 7.93 0.67 -12.77
C GLY A 65 7.61 -0.01 -14.10
N ASN A 66 7.85 -1.32 -14.17
CA ASN A 66 7.69 -2.10 -15.41
C ASN A 66 6.24 -2.17 -15.88
N ALA A 67 5.28 -2.35 -14.96
CA ALA A 67 3.86 -2.32 -15.29
C ALA A 67 3.49 -0.99 -15.98
N PHE A 68 3.87 0.14 -15.38
CA PHE A 68 3.59 1.47 -15.93
C PHE A 68 4.20 1.70 -17.31
N GLU A 69 5.45 1.28 -17.53
CA GLU A 69 6.09 1.45 -18.84
C GLU A 69 5.36 0.64 -19.94
N CYS A 70 4.83 -0.54 -19.60
CA CYS A 70 4.02 -1.33 -20.53
C CYS A 70 2.65 -0.70 -20.81
N ILE A 71 1.96 -0.20 -19.78
CA ILE A 71 0.64 0.44 -19.92
C ILE A 71 0.74 1.79 -20.65
N ARG A 72 1.82 2.54 -20.41
CA ARG A 72 2.04 3.85 -21.02
C ARG A 72 2.13 3.76 -22.53
N ASP A 73 2.85 2.76 -23.03
CA ASP A 73 3.06 2.54 -24.45
C ASP A 73 2.94 1.04 -24.76
N PRO A 74 1.70 0.55 -24.93
CA PRO A 74 1.42 -0.87 -25.18
C PRO A 74 2.10 -1.47 -26.40
N LEU A 75 2.42 -0.64 -27.38
CA LEU A 75 3.08 -1.04 -28.62
C LEU A 75 4.56 -0.69 -28.62
N GLY A 76 5.05 -0.07 -27.53
CA GLY A 76 6.41 0.37 -27.36
C GLY A 76 7.39 -0.75 -27.05
N GLU A 77 8.67 -0.40 -27.07
CA GLU A 77 9.80 -1.31 -26.83
C GLU A 77 9.70 -2.02 -25.46
N ALA A 78 9.23 -1.31 -24.43
CA ALA A 78 9.07 -1.87 -23.09
C ALA A 78 8.11 -3.08 -23.08
N ALA A 79 6.93 -2.93 -23.67
CA ALA A 79 5.92 -3.99 -23.71
C ALA A 79 6.24 -5.08 -24.75
N MET A 80 6.74 -4.69 -25.93
CA MET A 80 6.80 -5.60 -27.10
C MET A 80 8.16 -6.25 -27.34
N ARG A 81 9.22 -5.81 -26.63
CA ARG A 81 10.60 -6.25 -26.89
C ARG A 81 11.45 -6.48 -25.66
N ASN A 82 11.26 -5.68 -24.61
CA ASN A 82 12.17 -5.68 -23.45
C ASN A 82 11.61 -6.44 -22.25
N GLY A 83 10.35 -6.87 -22.28
CA GLY A 83 9.71 -7.48 -21.12
C GLY A 83 9.56 -6.55 -19.92
N GLY A 84 9.36 -5.25 -20.16
CA GLY A 84 9.30 -4.19 -19.17
C GLY A 84 10.35 -3.09 -19.36
N GLY A 85 10.50 -2.25 -18.34
CA GLY A 85 11.59 -1.28 -18.23
C GLY A 85 12.85 -1.92 -17.60
N MET A 86 13.64 -1.08 -16.93
CA MET A 86 14.93 -1.47 -16.34
C MET A 86 14.84 -1.79 -14.83
N SER A 87 13.63 -1.88 -14.26
CA SER A 87 13.45 -2.26 -12.85
C SER A 87 13.18 -3.75 -12.73
N ASP A 88 13.12 -4.21 -11.49
CA ASP A 88 12.45 -5.44 -11.10
C ASP A 88 10.94 -5.37 -11.40
N TRP A 89 10.31 -6.55 -11.42
CA TRP A 89 8.86 -6.68 -11.51
C TRP A 89 8.25 -6.69 -10.12
N ASP A 90 7.69 -5.56 -9.71
CA ASP A 90 6.83 -5.47 -8.55
C ASP A 90 5.46 -6.09 -8.84
N THR A 91 4.92 -6.84 -7.89
CA THR A 91 3.59 -7.45 -7.98
C THR A 91 2.84 -7.37 -6.65
N GLN A 92 1.53 -7.58 -6.71
CA GLN A 92 0.68 -7.59 -5.53
C GLN A 92 -0.33 -8.74 -5.59
N ILE A 93 -0.38 -9.51 -4.50
CA ILE A 93 -1.45 -10.47 -4.22
C ILE A 93 -2.32 -9.88 -3.12
N ILE A 94 -3.64 -10.05 -3.21
CA ILE A 94 -4.59 -9.57 -2.21
C ILE A 94 -5.61 -10.66 -1.91
N VAL A 95 -5.77 -10.99 -0.63
CA VAL A 95 -6.81 -11.90 -0.14
C VAL A 95 -8.05 -11.10 0.21
N ASP A 96 -9.25 -11.64 -0.08
CA ASP A 96 -10.53 -11.01 0.27
C ASP A 96 -10.57 -10.69 1.77
N PRO A 97 -10.48 -9.41 2.16
CA PRO A 97 -10.44 -9.02 3.57
C PRO A 97 -11.80 -9.19 4.25
N TRP A 98 -12.85 -9.52 3.48
CA TRP A 98 -14.19 -9.81 3.96
C TRP A 98 -14.47 -11.31 4.08
N ALA A 99 -13.57 -12.16 3.61
CA ALA A 99 -13.67 -13.60 3.85
C ALA A 99 -13.57 -13.90 5.36
N PRO A 100 -14.22 -14.95 5.87
CA PRO A 100 -14.07 -15.35 7.27
C PRO A 100 -12.61 -15.58 7.65
N VAL A 101 -12.20 -15.16 8.85
CA VAL A 101 -10.82 -15.25 9.35
C VAL A 101 -10.20 -16.66 9.18
N PRO A 102 -10.91 -17.77 9.48
CA PRO A 102 -10.36 -19.11 9.23
C PRO A 102 -10.05 -19.39 7.76
N LEU A 103 -10.91 -18.92 6.84
CA LEU A 103 -10.69 -19.08 5.41
C LEU A 103 -9.51 -18.22 4.94
N GLN A 104 -9.42 -16.97 5.40
CA GLN A 104 -8.25 -16.13 5.14
C GLN A 104 -6.96 -16.85 5.58
N ALA A 105 -6.91 -17.40 6.81
CA ALA A 105 -5.73 -18.08 7.32
C ALA A 105 -5.26 -19.25 6.43
N ILE A 106 -6.21 -20.03 5.91
CA ILE A 106 -5.92 -21.12 4.97
C ILE A 106 -5.34 -20.56 3.66
N ILE A 107 -5.94 -19.51 3.12
CA ILE A 107 -5.49 -18.88 1.87
C ILE A 107 -4.07 -18.32 2.01
N TYR A 108 -3.77 -17.59 3.09
CA TYR A 108 -2.43 -17.07 3.34
C TYR A 108 -1.37 -18.18 3.39
N GLY A 109 -1.68 -19.33 4.03
CA GLY A 109 -0.78 -20.48 4.05
C GLY A 109 -0.54 -21.10 2.67
N LEU A 110 -1.60 -21.26 1.87
CA LEU A 110 -1.50 -21.79 0.50
C LEU A 110 -0.73 -20.83 -0.43
N LEU A 111 -0.89 -19.52 -0.23
CA LEU A 111 -0.16 -18.51 -1.01
C LEU A 111 1.33 -18.46 -0.70
N GLU A 112 1.72 -18.62 0.58
CA GLU A 112 3.13 -18.68 0.97
C GLU A 112 3.84 -19.86 0.27
N GLU A 113 3.21 -21.05 0.26
CA GLU A 113 3.70 -22.23 -0.45
C GLU A 113 3.76 -22.00 -1.96
N LEU A 114 2.65 -21.54 -2.57
CA LEU A 114 2.57 -21.27 -4.01
C LEU A 114 3.65 -20.30 -4.50
N VAL A 115 3.80 -19.16 -3.82
CA VAL A 115 4.77 -18.13 -4.22
C VAL A 115 6.20 -18.62 -4.03
N THR A 116 6.48 -19.28 -2.90
CA THR A 116 7.82 -19.79 -2.60
C THR A 116 8.24 -20.87 -3.61
N ASP A 117 7.36 -21.82 -3.91
CA ASP A 117 7.62 -22.87 -4.90
C ASP A 117 7.87 -22.29 -6.28
N THR A 118 7.05 -21.33 -6.70
CA THR A 118 7.20 -20.69 -8.02
C THR A 118 8.50 -19.88 -8.10
N MET A 119 8.89 -19.20 -7.02
CA MET A 119 10.17 -18.48 -6.95
C MET A 119 11.39 -19.43 -6.95
N ILE A 120 11.30 -20.58 -6.30
CA ILE A 120 12.36 -21.60 -6.33
C ILE A 120 12.52 -22.12 -7.76
N GLN A 121 11.41 -22.51 -8.40
CA GLN A 121 11.43 -23.00 -9.78
C GLN A 121 11.96 -21.94 -10.74
N ALA A 122 11.46 -20.70 -10.65
CA ALA A 122 11.96 -19.57 -11.43
C ALA A 122 13.47 -19.36 -11.21
N GLY A 123 13.95 -19.50 -9.97
CA GLY A 123 15.36 -19.39 -9.66
C GLY A 123 16.21 -20.47 -10.35
N VAL A 124 15.69 -21.71 -10.42
CA VAL A 124 16.32 -22.81 -11.16
C VAL A 124 16.35 -22.50 -12.66
N ASP A 125 15.23 -22.08 -13.23
CA ASP A 125 15.13 -21.80 -14.66
C ASP A 125 16.00 -20.60 -15.07
N ILE A 126 16.08 -19.57 -14.22
CA ILE A 126 17.01 -18.44 -14.38
C ILE A 126 18.46 -18.93 -14.33
N ALA A 127 18.83 -19.81 -13.39
CA ALA A 127 20.19 -20.31 -13.30
C ALA A 127 20.60 -21.09 -14.57
N LEU A 128 19.68 -21.89 -15.12
CA LEU A 128 19.89 -22.62 -16.37
C LEU A 128 20.00 -21.67 -17.58
N ALA A 129 19.12 -20.67 -17.67
CA ALA A 129 19.11 -19.70 -18.76
C ALA A 129 20.29 -18.72 -18.71
N ALA A 130 20.78 -18.41 -17.52
CA ALA A 130 21.85 -17.43 -17.32
C ALA A 130 23.25 -18.03 -17.61
N GLY A 131 23.41 -19.36 -17.61
CA GLY A 131 24.68 -20.01 -17.91
C GLY A 131 25.81 -19.52 -17.00
N ASP A 132 26.93 -19.07 -17.59
CA ASP A 132 28.10 -18.54 -16.86
C ASP A 132 27.90 -17.12 -16.29
N PHE A 133 26.66 -16.62 -16.27
CA PHE A 133 26.29 -15.31 -15.72
C PHE A 133 26.87 -15.05 -14.33
N ALA A 134 26.79 -16.02 -13.41
CA ALA A 134 27.33 -15.83 -12.06
C ALA A 134 28.84 -15.56 -12.13
N ASP A 135 29.59 -16.29 -12.95
CA ASP A 135 31.04 -16.15 -13.07
C ASP A 135 31.44 -14.84 -13.75
N GLU A 136 30.77 -14.46 -14.84
CA GLU A 136 31.01 -13.19 -15.54
C GLU A 136 30.62 -11.98 -14.69
N THR A 137 29.49 -12.06 -13.98
CA THR A 137 28.96 -10.98 -13.14
C THR A 137 29.79 -10.82 -11.87
N VAL A 138 30.17 -11.93 -11.23
CA VAL A 138 31.10 -11.96 -10.10
C VAL A 138 32.45 -11.40 -10.54
N ALA A 139 33.04 -11.86 -11.64
CA ALA A 139 34.34 -11.36 -12.10
C ALA A 139 34.31 -9.87 -12.48
N ARG A 140 33.19 -9.38 -13.04
CA ARG A 140 33.06 -7.99 -13.48
C ARG A 140 32.85 -7.00 -12.34
N TRP A 141 32.12 -7.37 -11.29
CA TRP A 141 31.71 -6.46 -10.22
C TRP A 141 32.39 -6.72 -8.88
N THR A 142 32.91 -7.92 -8.65
CA THR A 142 33.81 -8.20 -7.53
C THR A 142 35.16 -7.56 -7.83
N THR A 143 35.79 -6.92 -6.84
CA THR A 143 37.08 -6.18 -6.93
C THR A 143 37.09 -4.79 -7.60
N ARG A 144 36.02 -4.35 -8.27
CA ARG A 144 35.91 -2.96 -8.78
C ARG A 144 35.04 -2.11 -7.87
N ARG A 145 35.48 -0.89 -7.56
CA ARG A 145 34.57 0.15 -7.07
C ARG A 145 33.44 0.27 -8.08
N ALA A 146 32.20 0.10 -7.66
CA ALA A 146 31.07 0.14 -8.58
C ALA A 146 31.06 1.49 -9.31
N ASP A 147 31.24 1.46 -10.62
CA ASP A 147 31.07 2.63 -11.48
C ASP A 147 29.57 2.83 -11.69
N LEU A 148 28.99 3.71 -10.87
CA LEU A 148 27.55 3.85 -10.77
C LEU A 148 26.95 4.52 -12.02
N ASN A 149 27.75 5.22 -12.83
CA ASN A 149 27.29 5.96 -14.01
C ASN A 149 28.38 6.33 -15.04
N GLY A 150 29.49 5.60 -15.15
CA GLY A 150 30.59 5.90 -16.09
C GLY A 150 31.57 6.97 -15.60
N VAL A 151 31.20 7.71 -14.55
CA VAL A 151 31.88 8.95 -14.11
C VAL A 151 32.18 8.94 -12.61
N ASN A 152 31.37 8.24 -11.82
CA ASN A 152 31.47 8.24 -10.36
C ASN A 152 31.64 6.83 -9.79
N TYR A 153 32.67 6.67 -8.97
CA TYR A 153 33.00 5.41 -8.33
C TYR A 153 32.48 5.38 -6.88
N SER A 154 31.87 4.25 -6.52
CA SER A 154 31.51 3.95 -5.13
C SER A 154 32.76 3.84 -4.26
N ALA A 155 32.70 4.31 -3.01
CA ALA A 155 33.76 4.07 -2.03
C ALA A 155 33.85 2.60 -1.59
N TYR A 156 32.81 1.80 -1.88
CA TYR A 156 32.69 0.40 -1.48
C TYR A 156 33.00 -0.56 -2.62
N ALA A 157 33.62 -1.69 -2.29
CA ALA A 157 33.73 -2.85 -3.17
C ALA A 157 32.51 -3.76 -2.93
N LEU A 158 31.99 -4.35 -4.00
CA LEU A 158 30.90 -5.31 -3.93
C LEU A 158 31.44 -6.73 -3.79
N GLU A 159 30.79 -7.53 -2.97
CA GLU A 159 31.05 -8.95 -2.76
C GLU A 159 29.74 -9.72 -3.00
N TYR A 160 29.80 -10.74 -3.85
CA TYR A 160 28.67 -11.61 -4.15
C TYR A 160 28.50 -12.68 -3.07
N ASP A 161 27.27 -12.98 -2.67
CA ASP A 161 27.02 -14.04 -1.71
C ASP A 161 27.05 -15.41 -2.39
N ASP A 162 28.13 -16.17 -2.19
CA ASP A 162 28.25 -17.55 -2.67
C ASP A 162 28.32 -18.55 -1.49
N PRO A 163 27.35 -19.47 -1.34
CA PRO A 163 26.15 -19.64 -2.15
C PRO A 163 25.06 -18.64 -1.79
N GLN A 164 24.15 -18.41 -2.74
CA GLN A 164 22.89 -17.74 -2.47
C GLN A 164 22.03 -18.55 -1.48
N SER A 165 21.12 -17.86 -0.79
CA SER A 165 20.38 -18.47 0.32
C SER A 165 18.95 -17.95 0.38
N LEU A 166 18.03 -18.80 0.83
CA LEU A 166 16.76 -18.37 1.37
C LEU A 166 17.03 -17.63 2.69
N ARG A 167 16.56 -16.38 2.78
CA ARG A 167 16.71 -15.52 3.95
C ARG A 167 15.34 -15.05 4.38
N GLN A 168 15.02 -15.25 5.64
CA GLN A 168 13.80 -14.71 6.21
C GLN A 168 14.14 -13.64 7.24
N VAL A 169 13.58 -12.45 7.03
CA VAL A 169 13.69 -11.30 7.91
C VAL A 169 12.42 -11.23 8.73
N PHE A 170 12.54 -11.60 10.00
CA PHE A 170 11.42 -11.57 10.93
C PHE A 170 11.05 -10.17 11.34
N ASP A 171 9.75 -9.96 11.46
CA ASP A 171 9.24 -9.00 12.39
C ASP A 171 9.66 -9.42 13.82
N GLN A 172 10.21 -8.49 14.59
CA GLN A 172 10.66 -8.72 15.97
C GLN A 172 9.51 -9.18 16.90
N GLN A 173 8.27 -9.18 16.41
CA GLN A 173 7.06 -9.53 17.14
C GLN A 173 6.61 -11.01 17.02
N ARG A 174 7.31 -11.89 16.27
CA ARG A 174 6.99 -13.33 16.29
C ARG A 174 7.50 -13.97 17.59
N LEU A 175 6.57 -14.44 18.44
CA LEU A 175 6.88 -15.31 19.58
C LEU A 175 6.95 -16.77 19.10
N GLY A 176 8.13 -17.40 19.16
CA GLY A 176 8.31 -18.82 18.77
C GLY A 176 9.78 -19.25 18.68
N LEU A 177 10.03 -20.56 18.61
CA LEU A 177 11.34 -21.15 18.32
C LEU A 177 11.73 -20.84 16.87
N TRP A 178 12.73 -20.00 16.68
CA TRP A 178 13.27 -19.66 15.37
C TRP A 178 14.66 -20.26 15.19
N THR A 179 14.79 -21.15 14.21
CA THR A 179 16.09 -21.60 13.71
C THR A 179 16.51 -20.63 12.60
N ASN A 180 17.60 -19.90 12.80
CA ASN A 180 18.24 -19.12 11.73
C ASN A 180 18.63 -20.06 10.59
N ASP A 181 17.89 -20.03 9.49
CA ASP A 181 18.01 -21.01 8.43
C ASP A 181 18.35 -20.30 7.12
N ARG A 182 19.62 -19.91 6.98
CA ARG A 182 20.26 -19.76 5.66
C ARG A 182 20.24 -21.12 4.96
N ARG A 183 19.06 -21.59 4.57
CA ARG A 183 18.89 -22.76 3.72
C ARG A 183 19.44 -22.36 2.38
N ARG A 184 20.43 -23.13 1.92
CA ARG A 184 20.89 -23.01 0.54
C ARG A 184 19.69 -23.31 -0.34
N VAL A 185 19.40 -22.42 -1.29
CA VAL A 185 18.52 -22.80 -2.39
C VAL A 185 19.36 -23.74 -3.23
N SER A 186 18.98 -25.01 -3.28
CA SER A 186 19.74 -26.02 -4.01
C SER A 186 18.78 -26.93 -4.73
N ALA A 187 18.87 -26.95 -6.05
CA ALA A 187 18.36 -28.04 -6.86
C ALA A 187 19.53 -29.00 -7.10
N PRO A 188 19.57 -30.17 -6.45
CA PRO A 188 20.72 -31.07 -6.55
C PRO A 188 20.93 -31.62 -7.96
N ASP A 189 19.89 -31.52 -8.81
CA ASP A 189 19.86 -32.09 -10.15
C ASP A 189 20.30 -31.11 -11.25
N ILE A 190 20.68 -29.87 -10.92
CA ILE A 190 21.23 -28.91 -11.89
C ILE A 190 22.73 -28.74 -11.74
N ASP A 191 23.39 -28.49 -12.87
CA ASP A 191 24.79 -28.09 -12.88
C ASP A 191 24.92 -26.70 -12.24
N HIS A 192 25.89 -26.51 -11.35
CA HIS A 192 26.13 -25.25 -10.63
C HIS A 192 24.95 -24.70 -9.77
N PRO A 193 24.46 -25.44 -8.75
CA PRO A 193 23.35 -25.02 -7.89
C PRO A 193 23.62 -23.71 -7.11
N GLU A 194 24.88 -23.31 -6.96
CA GLU A 194 25.30 -22.02 -6.39
C GLU A 194 24.80 -20.80 -7.19
N ARG A 195 24.40 -20.98 -8.46
CA ARG A 195 23.94 -19.93 -9.38
C ARG A 195 22.46 -19.55 -9.21
N ILE A 196 21.71 -20.32 -8.43
CA ILE A 196 20.29 -20.05 -8.17
C ILE A 196 20.17 -18.71 -7.41
N PRO A 197 19.35 -17.74 -7.87
CA PRO A 197 19.10 -16.51 -7.13
C PRO A 197 18.62 -16.77 -5.71
N GLY A 198 18.99 -15.89 -4.79
CA GLY A 198 18.48 -15.93 -3.42
C GLY A 198 17.00 -15.56 -3.35
N ILE A 199 16.34 -16.03 -2.29
CA ILE A 199 14.97 -15.62 -1.95
C ILE A 199 15.02 -14.87 -0.62
N LEU A 200 14.47 -13.65 -0.59
CA LEU A 200 14.33 -12.87 0.63
C LEU A 200 12.85 -12.77 1.01
N LEU A 201 12.50 -13.40 2.11
CA LEU A 201 11.19 -13.32 2.74
C LEU A 201 11.23 -12.24 3.83
N ASN A 202 10.64 -11.09 3.58
CA ASN A 202 10.63 -9.98 4.53
C ASN A 202 9.25 -9.82 5.16
N ASP A 203 9.13 -10.33 6.38
CA ASP A 203 7.94 -10.20 7.22
C ASP A 203 7.96 -8.87 8.01
N ALA A 204 9.09 -8.18 8.11
CA ALA A 204 9.19 -6.96 8.93
C ALA A 204 8.56 -5.70 8.31
N ILE A 205 8.18 -5.71 7.02
CA ILE A 205 7.64 -4.53 6.32
C ILE A 205 6.14 -4.41 6.57
N ARG A 206 5.70 -3.98 7.75
CA ARG A 206 4.28 -3.70 8.00
C ARG A 206 3.78 -2.53 7.13
N PRO A 207 2.55 -2.60 6.60
CA PRO A 207 1.50 -3.61 6.82
C PRO A 207 1.53 -4.82 5.85
N PHE A 208 2.65 -5.04 5.14
CA PHE A 208 2.80 -6.06 4.12
C PHE A 208 3.71 -7.21 4.56
N ILE A 209 3.76 -8.24 3.71
CA ILE A 209 4.76 -9.30 3.66
C ILE A 209 5.33 -9.23 2.25
N LEU A 210 6.65 -9.41 2.12
CA LEU A 210 7.32 -9.28 0.84
C LEU A 210 8.17 -10.52 0.56
N HIS A 211 7.93 -11.15 -0.59
CA HIS A 211 8.76 -12.23 -1.12
C HIS A 211 9.58 -11.65 -2.27
N ARG A 212 10.90 -11.79 -2.23
CA ARG A 212 11.77 -11.28 -3.28
C ARG A 212 12.64 -12.37 -3.86
N LEU A 213 12.74 -12.38 -5.18
CA LEU A 213 13.71 -13.19 -5.91
C LEU A 213 14.81 -12.26 -6.45
N GLY A 214 16.06 -12.59 -6.17
CA GLY A 214 17.19 -11.81 -6.68
C GLY A 214 18.53 -12.23 -6.09
N TYR A 215 19.61 -11.68 -6.64
CA TYR A 215 20.95 -11.99 -6.16
C TYR A 215 21.34 -11.06 -5.00
N THR A 216 21.89 -11.63 -3.94
CA THR A 216 22.33 -10.88 -2.77
C THR A 216 23.82 -10.58 -2.80
N TRP A 217 24.17 -9.35 -2.44
CA TRP A 217 25.53 -8.81 -2.41
C TRP A 217 25.80 -8.11 -1.08
N HIS A 218 27.08 -7.94 -0.72
CA HIS A 218 27.53 -7.08 0.36
C HIS A 218 28.44 -5.97 -0.17
N ALA A 219 28.48 -4.85 0.56
CA ALA A 219 29.36 -3.74 0.23
C ALA A 219 30.35 -3.50 1.38
N ASN A 220 31.62 -3.77 1.10
CA ASN A 220 32.70 -3.65 2.07
C ASN A 220 33.56 -2.45 1.74
N LEU A 221 34.08 -1.81 2.78
CA LEU A 221 35.07 -0.76 2.57
C LEU A 221 36.40 -1.46 2.24
N PRO A 222 37.02 -1.24 1.07
CA PRO A 222 38.34 -1.79 0.81
C PRO A 222 39.33 -1.27 1.86
N PRO A 223 40.35 -2.06 2.26
CA PRO A 223 41.35 -1.63 3.24
C PRO A 223 42.01 -0.32 2.80
N PRO A 224 42.44 0.54 3.75
CA PRO A 224 42.96 1.86 3.44
C PRO A 224 44.16 1.75 2.49
N LEU A 225 43.99 2.28 1.28
CA LEU A 225 45.06 2.39 0.29
C LEU A 225 46.08 3.45 0.76
N PRO A 226 47.39 3.28 0.53
CA PRO A 226 48.38 4.32 0.78
C PRO A 226 48.02 5.60 0.01
N LEU A 227 48.27 6.78 0.61
CA LEU A 227 47.88 8.10 0.08
C LEU A 227 48.28 8.33 -1.39
N ALA A 228 49.40 7.73 -1.82
CA ALA A 228 49.91 7.82 -3.19
C ALA A 228 49.04 7.11 -4.25
N ALA A 229 48.19 6.16 -3.85
CA ALA A 229 47.27 5.46 -4.75
C ALA A 229 45.90 6.17 -4.86
N LEU A 230 45.57 7.05 -3.91
CA LEU A 230 44.32 7.83 -3.90
C LEU A 230 44.36 9.01 -4.89
N SER A 231 45.54 9.56 -5.19
CA SER A 231 45.71 10.67 -6.15
C SER A 231 45.67 10.24 -7.62
N ALA A 232 45.75 8.94 -7.91
CA ALA A 232 45.72 8.38 -9.26
C ALA A 232 44.34 7.80 -9.65
N GLN A 233 43.35 7.87 -8.75
CA GLN A 233 42.02 7.29 -8.96
C GLN A 233 40.96 8.36 -9.25
N PRO A 234 39.94 8.05 -10.07
CA PRO A 234 38.84 8.95 -10.39
C PRO A 234 38.06 9.40 -9.15
N PRO A 235 37.37 10.56 -9.21
CA PRO A 235 36.74 11.18 -8.04
C PRO A 235 35.73 10.25 -7.36
N ILE A 236 35.91 10.08 -6.04
CA ILE A 236 35.07 9.22 -5.18
C ILE A 236 33.90 10.04 -4.68
N ARG A 237 32.66 9.51 -4.79
CA ARG A 237 31.51 10.12 -4.11
C ARG A 237 31.54 9.73 -2.63
N LEU A 238 32.10 10.60 -1.79
CA LEU A 238 31.93 10.50 -0.34
C LEU A 238 30.48 10.84 0.04
N PRO A 239 29.85 10.17 1.02
CA PRO A 239 28.52 10.53 1.47
C PRO A 239 28.45 12.01 1.87
N ALA A 240 27.41 12.73 1.43
CA ALA A 240 27.25 14.18 1.60
C ALA A 240 27.12 14.67 3.07
N LYS A 241 27.31 13.79 4.05
CA LYS A 241 27.33 14.10 5.49
C LYS A 241 28.43 13.30 6.18
N LEU A 242 29.67 13.73 6.04
CA LEU A 242 30.72 13.40 7.00
C LEU A 242 31.08 14.69 7.75
N PRO A 243 30.86 14.76 9.08
CA PRO A 243 31.45 15.83 9.87
C PRO A 243 32.98 15.75 9.72
N LYS A 244 33.61 16.81 9.21
CA LYS A 244 35.07 16.94 9.30
C LYS A 244 35.41 17.26 10.77
N PRO A 245 36.45 16.64 11.37
CA PRO A 245 37.53 15.87 10.77
C PRO A 245 37.34 14.35 10.93
N PHE A 246 37.38 13.59 9.81
CA PHE A 246 37.28 12.12 9.68
C PHE A 246 37.35 11.28 10.98
N PRO A 247 36.23 11.08 11.73
CA PRO A 247 36.15 10.05 12.73
C PRO A 247 35.18 8.96 12.23
N GLN A 248 35.74 7.80 11.90
CA GLN A 248 35.04 6.53 11.70
C GLN A 248 33.97 6.54 10.59
N MET A 249 34.41 6.39 9.32
CA MET A 249 33.59 5.66 8.35
C MET A 249 33.25 4.32 9.01
N LYS A 250 31.97 4.10 9.37
CA LYS A 250 31.52 2.84 9.97
C LYS A 250 32.01 1.69 9.08
N ALA A 251 32.70 0.73 9.69
CA ALA A 251 33.12 -0.51 9.07
C ALA A 251 31.91 -1.20 8.43
N ASP A 252 32.00 -1.38 7.11
CA ASP A 252 31.10 -2.14 6.23
C ASP A 252 29.61 -1.76 6.22
N ILE A 253 28.99 -1.87 5.04
CA ILE A 253 27.54 -1.85 4.95
C ILE A 253 27.05 -3.25 5.34
N ARG A 254 26.65 -3.40 6.60
CA ARG A 254 26.14 -4.68 7.14
C ARG A 254 24.79 -5.13 6.56
N LYS A 255 24.14 -4.31 5.74
CA LYS A 255 22.86 -4.67 5.09
C LYS A 255 23.14 -5.28 3.72
N PRO A 256 22.50 -6.41 3.37
CA PRO A 256 22.64 -6.96 2.03
C PRO A 256 22.08 -5.98 0.99
N LEU A 257 22.78 -5.89 -0.14
CA LEU A 257 22.35 -5.20 -1.34
C LEU A 257 21.69 -6.21 -2.26
N LEU A 258 20.45 -5.94 -2.66
CA LEU A 258 19.70 -6.81 -3.56
C LEU A 258 19.86 -6.35 -5.01
N MET A 259 20.03 -7.32 -5.89
CA MET A 259 19.85 -7.22 -7.33
C MET A 259 18.52 -7.91 -7.65
N GLU A 260 17.44 -7.12 -7.64
CA GLU A 260 16.06 -7.59 -7.60
C GLU A 260 15.57 -8.04 -9.00
N LEU A 261 14.77 -9.11 -9.05
CA LEU A 261 14.13 -9.61 -10.27
C LEU A 261 12.61 -9.58 -10.16
N ILE A 262 12.07 -10.15 -9.06
CA ILE A 262 10.64 -10.22 -8.76
C ILE A 262 10.42 -9.83 -7.30
N ASP A 263 9.46 -8.94 -7.06
CA ASP A 263 8.96 -8.57 -5.74
C ASP A 263 7.46 -8.91 -5.65
N VAL A 264 7.07 -9.82 -4.75
CA VAL A 264 5.67 -10.19 -4.48
C VAL A 264 5.23 -9.62 -3.15
N THR A 265 4.39 -8.58 -3.20
CA THR A 265 3.82 -7.91 -2.02
C THR A 265 2.48 -8.54 -1.66
N LEU A 266 2.32 -8.92 -0.39
CA LEU A 266 1.07 -9.44 0.15
C LEU A 266 0.67 -8.61 1.38
N PRO A 267 -0.44 -7.83 1.36
CA PRO A 267 -0.95 -7.19 2.56
C PRO A 267 -1.21 -8.22 3.64
N ARG A 268 -0.89 -7.92 4.91
CA ARG A 268 -1.19 -8.82 6.02
C ARG A 268 -2.70 -8.97 6.18
N ARG A 269 -3.10 -10.07 6.84
CA ARG A 269 -4.50 -10.34 7.16
C ARG A 269 -5.12 -9.17 7.90
N ASP A 270 -6.33 -8.79 7.51
CA ASP A 270 -7.11 -7.73 8.15
C ASP A 270 -6.33 -6.42 8.30
N THR A 271 -5.65 -5.93 7.27
CA THR A 271 -5.11 -4.56 7.29
C THR A 271 -6.04 -3.61 6.55
N ILE A 272 -5.96 -2.32 6.88
CA ILE A 272 -6.74 -1.29 6.18
C ILE A 272 -6.26 -1.16 4.73
N GLU A 273 -5.00 -1.44 4.46
CA GLU A 273 -4.42 -1.44 3.12
C GLU A 273 -5.00 -2.58 2.26
N ALA A 274 -5.19 -3.78 2.83
CA ALA A 274 -5.88 -4.87 2.14
C ALA A 274 -7.33 -4.49 1.79
N VAL A 275 -8.03 -3.88 2.76
CA VAL A 275 -9.41 -3.40 2.58
C VAL A 275 -9.50 -2.35 1.49
N ALA A 276 -8.65 -1.32 1.53
CA ALA A 276 -8.69 -0.22 0.59
C ALA A 276 -8.47 -0.70 -0.84
N VAL A 277 -7.43 -1.52 -1.07
CA VAL A 277 -7.11 -1.98 -2.42
C VAL A 277 -8.15 -2.99 -2.93
N TRP A 278 -8.64 -3.89 -2.08
CA TRP A 278 -9.72 -4.80 -2.46
C TRP A 278 -10.97 -4.06 -2.93
N GLU A 279 -11.35 -3.00 -2.21
CA GLU A 279 -12.53 -2.20 -2.52
C GLU A 279 -12.35 -1.34 -3.76
N GLU A 280 -11.16 -0.78 -3.99
CA GLU A 280 -10.86 -0.08 -5.24
C GLU A 280 -10.98 -1.00 -6.45
N LEU A 281 -10.56 -2.27 -6.34
CA LEU A 281 -10.75 -3.29 -7.38
C LEU A 281 -12.23 -3.72 -7.51
N ALA A 282 -12.92 -3.96 -6.38
CA ALA A 282 -14.31 -4.41 -6.38
C ALA A 282 -15.28 -3.36 -6.94
N GLN A 283 -15.01 -2.08 -6.67
CA GLN A 283 -15.80 -0.94 -7.16
C GLN A 283 -15.35 -0.48 -8.55
N LYS A 284 -14.37 -1.17 -9.17
CA LYS A 284 -13.80 -0.82 -10.49
C LYS A 284 -13.25 0.61 -10.56
N HIS A 285 -12.73 1.11 -9.44
CA HIS A 285 -11.93 2.33 -9.41
C HIS A 285 -10.55 2.12 -10.04
N ILE A 286 -10.09 0.87 -10.05
CA ILE A 286 -8.92 0.38 -10.77
C ILE A 286 -9.39 -0.81 -11.61
N ALA A 287 -9.08 -0.81 -12.90
CA ALA A 287 -9.19 -1.98 -13.75
C ALA A 287 -7.86 -2.74 -13.80
N ILE A 288 -7.94 -4.07 -13.84
CA ILE A 288 -6.82 -4.96 -14.17
C ILE A 288 -7.17 -5.63 -15.48
N GLU A 289 -6.27 -5.55 -16.46
CA GLU A 289 -6.45 -6.14 -17.78
C GLU A 289 -5.27 -7.06 -18.14
N GLU A 290 -5.60 -8.18 -18.79
CA GLU A 290 -4.60 -9.08 -19.34
C GLU A 290 -3.91 -8.45 -20.53
N MET A 291 -2.64 -8.11 -20.35
CA MET A 291 -1.84 -7.47 -21.37
C MET A 291 -0.72 -8.38 -21.86
N THR A 292 -0.52 -8.41 -23.17
CA THR A 292 0.60 -9.15 -23.76
C THR A 292 1.90 -8.39 -23.52
N VAL A 293 2.86 -9.04 -22.87
CA VAL A 293 4.21 -8.54 -22.65
C VAL A 293 5.18 -9.52 -23.29
N SER A 294 6.13 -9.00 -24.07
CA SER A 294 7.09 -9.80 -24.82
C SER A 294 8.52 -9.37 -24.54
N VAL A 295 9.42 -10.36 -24.51
CA VAL A 295 10.87 -10.15 -24.53
C VAL A 295 11.48 -10.84 -25.74
N LYS A 296 12.41 -10.17 -26.41
CA LYS A 296 13.08 -10.68 -27.60
C LYS A 296 14.54 -11.01 -27.34
N SER A 297 14.99 -12.13 -27.89
CA SER A 297 16.39 -12.35 -28.16
C SER A 297 16.89 -11.37 -29.24
N PRO A 298 18.18 -10.98 -29.24
CA PRO A 298 18.70 -9.92 -30.10
C PRO A 298 18.45 -10.09 -31.61
N ASP A 299 18.24 -11.32 -32.08
CA ASP A 299 18.11 -11.68 -33.50
C ASP A 299 16.67 -11.96 -33.97
N ALA A 300 15.65 -11.78 -33.11
CA ALA A 300 14.27 -12.21 -33.36
C ALA A 300 13.38 -11.18 -34.12
N ASP A 301 12.56 -11.64 -35.09
CA ASP A 301 11.60 -10.79 -35.81
C ASP A 301 10.26 -10.64 -35.07
N ILE A 302 9.77 -9.39 -34.94
CA ILE A 302 8.53 -9.03 -34.23
C ILE A 302 7.26 -9.53 -34.93
N ALA A 303 7.33 -9.78 -36.24
CA ALA A 303 6.16 -10.16 -37.04
C ALA A 303 5.63 -11.58 -36.72
N GLU A 304 6.38 -12.37 -35.94
CA GLU A 304 5.98 -13.73 -35.61
C GLU A 304 4.82 -13.78 -34.59
N ALA A 305 3.72 -14.40 -35.02
CA ALA A 305 2.49 -14.50 -34.25
C ALA A 305 2.54 -15.56 -33.14
N LYS A 306 3.53 -16.46 -33.14
CA LYS A 306 3.67 -17.55 -32.15
C LYS A 306 4.94 -17.35 -31.30
N PRO A 307 4.93 -17.78 -30.02
CA PRO A 307 6.18 -17.90 -29.25
C PRO A 307 7.15 -18.82 -30.01
N THR A 308 8.38 -18.36 -30.17
CA THR A 308 9.52 -19.12 -30.69
C THR A 308 10.61 -19.13 -29.62
N ASP A 309 11.65 -19.95 -29.76
CA ASP A 309 12.78 -19.97 -28.81
C ASP A 309 13.44 -18.58 -28.65
N ASP A 310 13.21 -17.68 -29.63
CA ASP A 310 13.77 -16.33 -29.67
C ASP A 310 12.81 -15.24 -29.14
N ILE A 311 11.55 -15.56 -28.81
CA ILE A 311 10.55 -14.61 -28.31
C ILE A 311 9.69 -15.23 -27.21
N ALA A 312 9.88 -14.77 -25.97
CA ALA A 312 8.92 -15.02 -24.90
C ALA A 312 7.76 -14.04 -25.00
N ARG A 313 6.53 -14.56 -24.94
CA ARG A 313 5.30 -13.77 -24.96
C ARG A 313 4.36 -14.30 -23.90
N VAL A 314 4.15 -13.51 -22.86
CA VAL A 314 3.26 -13.82 -21.74
C VAL A 314 2.08 -12.87 -21.72
N LYS A 315 1.02 -13.26 -21.01
CA LYS A 315 -0.06 -12.38 -20.61
C LYS A 315 0.08 -12.11 -19.12
N LEU A 316 0.15 -10.83 -18.77
CA LEU A 316 0.25 -10.39 -17.39
C LEU A 316 -0.97 -9.52 -17.02
N PRO A 317 -1.53 -9.71 -15.81
CA PRO A 317 -2.54 -8.82 -15.26
C PRO A 317 -1.93 -7.45 -14.93
N LEU A 318 -2.11 -6.46 -15.80
CA LEU A 318 -1.62 -5.10 -15.61
C LEU A 318 -2.75 -4.16 -15.16
N PRO A 319 -2.53 -3.30 -14.16
CA PRO A 319 -3.51 -2.32 -13.72
C PRO A 319 -3.64 -1.18 -14.72
N ASP A 320 -4.71 -0.41 -14.64
CA ASP A 320 -4.87 0.78 -15.48
C ASP A 320 -4.00 1.97 -15.02
N ILE A 321 -4.07 3.07 -15.78
CA ILE A 321 -3.35 4.30 -15.46
C ILE A 321 -3.85 4.97 -14.15
N MET A 322 -5.08 4.67 -13.71
CA MET A 322 -5.66 5.22 -12.48
C MET A 322 -5.08 4.57 -11.22
N TYR A 323 -4.69 3.29 -11.27
CA TYR A 323 -3.86 2.69 -10.23
C TYR A 323 -2.55 3.46 -10.03
N HIS A 324 -1.83 3.74 -11.13
CA HIS A 324 -0.55 4.45 -11.06
C HIS A 324 -0.70 5.90 -10.57
N LEU A 325 -1.84 6.55 -10.87
CA LEU A 325 -2.18 7.83 -10.26
C LEU A 325 -2.28 7.72 -8.74
N ARG A 326 -3.05 6.77 -8.22
CA ARG A 326 -3.24 6.59 -6.77
C ARG A 326 -1.94 6.26 -6.06
N GLU A 327 -1.10 5.41 -6.66
CA GLU A 327 0.24 5.08 -6.17
C GLU A 327 1.12 6.34 -6.03
N ILE A 328 1.20 7.16 -7.07
CA ILE A 328 2.01 8.39 -7.06
C ILE A 328 1.42 9.46 -6.15
N ALA A 329 0.10 9.65 -6.16
CA ALA A 329 -0.58 10.60 -5.29
C ALA A 329 -0.36 10.24 -3.81
N THR A 330 -0.45 8.95 -3.45
CA THR A 330 -0.18 8.47 -2.07
C THR A 330 1.25 8.79 -1.66
N MET A 331 2.23 8.52 -2.54
CA MET A 331 3.62 8.87 -2.32
C MET A 331 3.84 10.38 -2.15
N LEU A 332 3.10 11.24 -2.86
CA LEU A 332 3.18 12.69 -2.68
C LEU A 332 2.55 13.11 -1.34
N CYS A 333 1.43 12.51 -0.94
CA CYS A 333 0.84 12.71 0.39
C CYS A 333 1.80 12.35 1.51
N GLU A 334 2.50 11.21 1.42
CA GLU A 334 3.51 10.79 2.39
C GLU A 334 4.69 11.78 2.50
N ILE A 335 5.04 12.46 1.41
CA ILE A 335 6.07 13.51 1.48
C ILE A 335 5.51 14.74 2.19
N ALA A 336 4.27 15.12 1.86
CA ALA A 336 3.62 16.30 2.40
C ALA A 336 3.33 16.22 3.90
N ASP A 337 2.91 15.05 4.40
CA ASP A 337 2.69 14.79 5.83
C ASP A 337 3.99 14.47 6.60
N GLY A 338 5.13 14.36 5.89
CA GLY A 338 6.45 14.11 6.47
C GLY A 338 6.72 12.64 6.84
N SER A 339 5.84 11.70 6.50
CA SER A 339 6.00 10.27 6.81
C SER A 339 6.89 9.50 5.81
N SER A 340 7.13 10.06 4.62
CA SER A 340 7.91 9.43 3.56
C SER A 340 9.35 9.15 3.97
N ARG A 341 9.80 7.92 3.72
CA ARG A 341 11.22 7.52 3.85
C ARG A 341 12.05 7.85 2.61
N HIS A 342 11.42 8.31 1.53
CA HIS A 342 12.05 8.55 0.23
C HIS A 342 11.67 9.92 -0.36
N PRO A 343 11.84 11.04 0.38
CA PRO A 343 11.57 12.37 -0.15
C PRO A 343 12.56 12.77 -1.27
N ASP A 344 13.72 12.11 -1.33
CA ASP A 344 14.71 12.28 -2.40
C ASP A 344 14.22 11.84 -3.79
N LYS A 345 13.11 11.08 -3.86
CA LYS A 345 12.48 10.66 -5.11
C LYS A 345 11.42 11.66 -5.62
N LEU A 346 11.27 12.83 -5.01
CA LEU A 346 10.21 13.80 -5.33
C LEU A 346 10.19 14.19 -6.81
N GLU A 347 11.31 14.59 -7.40
CA GLU A 347 11.41 14.91 -8.83
C GLU A 347 10.84 13.79 -9.71
N ARG A 348 11.28 12.54 -9.52
CA ARG A 348 10.79 11.38 -10.27
C ARG A 348 9.29 11.13 -10.09
N ARG A 349 8.74 11.43 -8.91
CA ARG A 349 7.30 11.32 -8.64
C ARG A 349 6.51 12.34 -9.47
N PHE A 350 7.00 13.58 -9.57
CA PHE A 350 6.40 14.61 -10.42
C PHE A 350 6.54 14.28 -11.93
N GLU A 351 7.70 13.79 -12.38
CA GLU A 351 7.88 13.31 -13.75
C GLU A 351 6.85 12.23 -14.12
N ARG A 352 6.67 11.24 -13.23
CA ARG A 352 5.70 10.17 -13.45
C ARG A 352 4.27 10.70 -13.42
N PHE A 353 3.96 11.61 -12.48
CA PHE A 353 2.66 12.27 -12.42
C PHE A 353 2.34 12.98 -13.73
N LYS A 354 3.28 13.75 -14.31
CA LYS A 354 3.07 14.43 -15.60
C LYS A 354 2.78 13.47 -16.74
N LYS A 355 3.45 12.32 -16.79
CA LYS A 355 3.14 11.26 -17.77
C LYS A 355 1.72 10.71 -17.57
N ILE A 356 1.32 10.43 -16.33
CA ILE A 356 -0.03 9.99 -15.97
C ILE A 356 -1.07 11.05 -16.37
N TRP A 357 -0.78 12.33 -16.12
CA TRP A 357 -1.65 13.45 -16.46
C TRP A 357 -1.96 13.56 -17.94
N VAL A 358 -0.97 13.28 -18.79
CA VAL A 358 -1.13 13.31 -20.25
C VAL A 358 -1.97 12.14 -20.76
N LEU A 359 -1.88 10.98 -20.11
CA LEU A 359 -2.55 9.74 -20.54
C LEU A 359 -3.96 9.59 -19.96
N GLY A 360 -4.18 10.11 -18.75
CA GLY A 360 -5.44 10.00 -18.02
C GLY A 360 -6.42 11.12 -18.33
N GLY A 361 -7.69 10.90 -17.99
CA GLY A 361 -8.70 11.94 -18.04
C GLY A 361 -8.46 12.99 -16.96
N GLN A 362 -8.09 14.22 -17.34
CA GLN A 362 -7.71 15.26 -16.37
C GLN A 362 -8.80 15.59 -15.33
N GLU A 363 -10.08 15.52 -15.70
CA GLU A 363 -11.20 15.69 -14.76
C GLU A 363 -11.26 14.53 -13.75
N GLN A 364 -11.09 13.30 -14.21
CA GLN A 364 -11.04 12.11 -13.35
C GLN A 364 -9.84 12.17 -12.40
N ILE A 365 -8.68 12.63 -12.88
CA ILE A 365 -7.50 12.83 -12.05
C ILE A 365 -7.81 13.83 -10.94
N ARG A 366 -8.33 15.02 -11.27
CA ARG A 366 -8.70 16.03 -10.27
C ARG A 366 -9.68 15.47 -9.24
N HIS A 367 -10.72 14.77 -9.69
CA HIS A 367 -11.69 14.12 -8.81
C HIS A 367 -11.03 13.15 -7.81
N ILE A 368 -10.08 12.32 -8.26
CA ILE A 368 -9.34 11.40 -7.37
C ILE A 368 -8.48 12.19 -6.37
N LEU A 369 -7.77 13.23 -6.83
CA LEU A 369 -6.96 14.06 -5.95
C LEU A 369 -7.81 14.80 -4.90
N SER A 370 -8.98 15.33 -5.28
CA SER A 370 -9.94 15.95 -4.36
C SER A 370 -10.37 14.99 -3.26
N LYS A 371 -10.74 13.76 -3.63
CA LYS A 371 -11.10 12.72 -2.67
C LYS A 371 -9.95 12.34 -1.74
N MET A 372 -8.72 12.19 -2.27
CA MET A 372 -7.53 11.88 -1.46
C MET A 372 -7.16 13.03 -0.51
N ALA A 373 -7.33 14.28 -0.95
CA ALA A 373 -7.16 15.48 -0.15
C ALA A 373 -8.32 15.72 0.83
N GLY A 374 -9.42 14.97 0.73
CA GLY A 374 -10.64 15.13 1.52
C GLY A 374 -11.31 16.49 1.35
N VAL A 375 -11.36 16.99 0.11
CA VAL A 375 -12.02 18.24 -0.28
C VAL A 375 -12.97 18.01 -1.45
N ALA A 376 -13.95 18.89 -1.65
CA ALA A 376 -14.92 18.78 -2.75
C ALA A 376 -14.26 18.99 -4.12
N ASP A 377 -13.35 19.96 -4.20
CA ASP A 377 -12.59 20.29 -5.40
C ASP A 377 -11.18 20.70 -4.98
N ILE A 378 -10.18 20.11 -5.63
CA ILE A 378 -8.76 20.35 -5.32
C ILE A 378 -8.31 21.74 -5.76
N ASP A 379 -9.03 22.32 -6.74
CA ASP A 379 -8.73 23.61 -7.35
C ASP A 379 -9.53 24.76 -6.70
N ALA A 380 -10.56 24.47 -5.91
CA ALA A 380 -11.39 25.47 -5.25
C ALA A 380 -10.75 25.95 -3.94
N ASN A 381 -10.42 27.25 -3.88
CA ASN A 381 -9.81 27.90 -2.71
C ASN A 381 -8.61 27.12 -2.13
N PRO A 382 -7.58 26.80 -2.95
CA PRO A 382 -6.44 26.04 -2.47
C PRO A 382 -5.72 26.82 -1.36
N PRO A 383 -5.10 26.13 -0.38
CA PRO A 383 -4.28 26.78 0.61
C PRO A 383 -3.11 27.52 -0.05
N ALA A 384 -2.59 28.52 0.66
CA ALA A 384 -1.28 29.06 0.33
C ALA A 384 -0.23 27.94 0.38
N HIS A 385 0.79 28.03 -0.47
CA HIS A 385 1.86 27.03 -0.49
C HIS A 385 2.47 26.84 0.90
N MET A 386 2.43 25.60 1.37
CA MET A 386 2.89 25.24 2.69
C MET A 386 4.41 25.25 2.75
N GLU A 387 4.98 25.89 3.77
CA GLU A 387 6.43 26.10 3.89
C GLU A 387 7.21 24.78 3.89
N ASN A 388 6.74 23.77 4.63
CA ASN A 388 7.36 22.45 4.68
C ASN A 388 7.39 21.75 3.32
N VAL A 389 6.31 21.89 2.53
CA VAL A 389 6.25 21.35 1.17
C VAL A 389 7.21 22.14 0.27
N THR A 390 7.22 23.47 0.34
CA THR A 390 8.14 24.33 -0.42
C THR A 390 9.60 23.98 -0.16
N GLN A 391 10.02 23.88 1.10
CA GLN A 391 11.38 23.47 1.48
C GLN A 391 11.73 22.07 0.95
N CYS A 392 10.76 21.15 0.92
CA CYS A 392 10.96 19.82 0.38
C CYS A 392 11.19 19.85 -1.14
N ILE A 393 10.44 20.67 -1.87
CA ILE A 393 10.59 20.84 -3.32
C ILE A 393 11.88 21.58 -3.65
N GLU A 394 12.25 22.62 -2.90
CA GLU A 394 13.54 23.30 -3.05
C GLU A 394 14.72 22.33 -2.94
N LYS A 395 14.60 21.36 -2.03
CA LYS A 395 15.67 20.42 -1.72
C LYS A 395 15.72 19.21 -2.65
N TYR A 396 14.57 18.70 -3.09
CA TYR A 396 14.46 17.42 -3.80
C TYR A 396 13.73 17.51 -5.15
N GLY A 397 13.34 18.70 -5.59
CA GLY A 397 12.65 18.95 -6.85
C GLY A 397 13.55 18.87 -8.09
N GLY A 398 14.87 18.86 -7.90
CA GLY A 398 15.84 18.72 -8.99
C GLY A 398 15.65 19.77 -10.09
N ASP A 399 15.65 19.33 -11.34
CA ASP A 399 15.49 20.17 -12.53
C ASP A 399 14.04 20.66 -12.68
N LEU A 400 13.07 19.98 -12.06
CA LEU A 400 11.66 20.37 -12.07
C LEU A 400 11.29 21.41 -10.99
N LYS A 401 12.22 21.72 -10.08
CA LYS A 401 11.96 22.56 -8.90
C LYS A 401 11.25 23.87 -9.25
N ASP A 402 11.77 24.64 -10.22
CA ASP A 402 11.22 25.96 -10.55
C ASP A 402 9.83 25.83 -11.18
N ALA A 403 9.62 24.85 -12.06
CA ALA A 403 8.31 24.59 -12.69
C ALA A 403 7.25 24.16 -11.67
N ILE A 404 7.64 23.40 -10.63
CA ILE A 404 6.72 22.97 -9.57
C ILE A 404 6.42 24.13 -8.61
N LEU A 405 7.41 24.95 -8.25
CA LEU A 405 7.22 26.09 -7.35
C LEU A 405 6.48 27.25 -8.01
N GLY A 406 6.64 27.43 -9.32
CA GLY A 406 6.01 28.50 -10.09
C GLY A 406 4.60 28.18 -10.59
N ASP A 407 4.09 26.97 -10.33
CA ASP A 407 2.82 26.47 -10.88
C ASP A 407 2.72 26.64 -12.42
N GLU A 408 3.86 26.50 -13.12
CA GLU A 408 3.95 26.79 -14.56
C GLU A 408 3.41 25.66 -15.44
N ASP A 409 3.36 24.43 -14.90
CA ASP A 409 2.92 23.23 -15.60
C ASP A 409 1.54 22.79 -15.08
N ALA A 410 0.58 22.68 -16.00
CA ALA A 410 -0.80 22.27 -15.70
C ALA A 410 -0.92 20.89 -15.02
N ALA A 411 0.08 20.01 -15.17
CA ALA A 411 0.14 18.75 -14.43
C ALA A 411 0.70 18.94 -13.01
N PHE A 412 1.67 19.82 -12.80
CA PHE A 412 2.32 19.97 -11.49
C PHE A 412 1.44 20.71 -10.50
N THR A 413 0.67 21.71 -10.95
CA THR A 413 -0.23 22.49 -10.09
C THR A 413 -1.19 21.63 -9.25
N PRO A 414 -2.01 20.71 -9.81
CA PRO A 414 -2.93 19.90 -9.01
C PRO A 414 -2.19 18.92 -8.07
N ALA A 415 -1.03 18.39 -8.48
CA ALA A 415 -0.19 17.54 -7.63
C ALA A 415 0.40 18.32 -6.45
N ARG A 416 0.86 19.55 -6.68
CA ARG A 416 1.34 20.45 -5.63
C ARG A 416 0.21 20.85 -4.68
N ARG A 417 -0.98 21.17 -5.19
CA ARG A 417 -2.17 21.48 -4.38
C ARG A 417 -2.56 20.32 -3.47
N LEU A 418 -2.52 19.08 -3.97
CA LEU A 418 -2.71 17.89 -3.13
C LEU A 418 -1.72 17.92 -1.95
N MET A 419 -0.43 18.12 -2.21
CA MET A 419 0.57 18.18 -1.14
C MET A 419 0.28 19.31 -0.14
N ASP A 420 -0.06 20.52 -0.61
CA ASP A 420 -0.35 21.65 0.27
C ASP A 420 -1.60 21.40 1.14
N TRP A 421 -2.66 20.83 0.59
CA TRP A 421 -3.84 20.41 1.36
C TRP A 421 -3.50 19.40 2.46
N ILE A 422 -2.70 18.38 2.12
CA ILE A 422 -2.27 17.36 3.08
C ILE A 422 -1.42 17.98 4.19
N ALA A 423 -0.46 18.84 3.83
CA ALA A 423 0.40 19.51 4.81
C ALA A 423 -0.38 20.46 5.72
N GLN A 424 -1.31 21.27 5.18
CA GLN A 424 -2.16 22.16 5.96
C GLN A 424 -2.99 21.38 6.98
N ARG A 425 -3.70 20.34 6.52
CA ARG A 425 -4.56 19.53 7.38
C ARG A 425 -3.78 18.73 8.42
N THR A 426 -2.54 18.32 8.10
CA THR A 426 -1.63 17.71 9.08
C THR A 426 -1.30 18.72 10.18
N ALA A 427 -0.95 19.96 9.82
CA ALA A 427 -0.67 21.02 10.80
C ALA A 427 -1.90 21.37 11.66
N GLU A 428 -3.11 21.35 11.10
CA GLU A 428 -4.36 21.53 11.87
C GLU A 428 -4.56 20.45 12.94
N GLN A 429 -4.07 19.22 12.68
CA GLN A 429 -4.16 18.10 13.61
C GLN A 429 -3.06 18.08 14.68
N ASP A 430 -1.96 18.83 14.52
CA ASP A 430 -0.83 18.84 15.48
C ASP A 430 -1.22 19.33 16.89
N HIS A 431 -2.33 20.06 17.01
CA HIS A 431 -2.86 20.56 18.29
C HIS A 431 -3.97 19.69 18.88
N SER A 432 -4.18 18.49 18.34
CA SER A 432 -5.16 17.52 18.85
C SER A 432 -4.82 16.96 20.23
N PHE A 433 -3.53 16.93 20.59
CA PHE A 433 -3.05 16.52 21.90
C PHE A 433 -2.25 17.65 22.57
N THR A 434 -2.38 17.74 23.90
CA THR A 434 -1.53 18.57 24.76
C THR A 434 -0.10 18.03 24.81
N LYS A 435 0.85 18.84 25.32
CA LYS A 435 2.24 18.40 25.53
C LYS A 435 2.35 17.16 26.42
N ASN A 436 1.39 16.96 27.33
CA ASN A 436 1.34 15.83 28.24
C ASN A 436 0.68 14.58 27.62
N GLY A 437 0.30 14.63 26.34
CA GLY A 437 -0.29 13.48 25.62
C GLY A 437 -1.80 13.31 25.80
N LEU A 438 -2.48 14.20 26.52
CA LEU A 438 -3.93 14.21 26.67
C LEU A 438 -4.61 14.90 25.48
N VAL A 439 -5.82 14.49 25.11
CA VAL A 439 -6.63 15.20 24.09
C VAL A 439 -6.85 16.66 24.49
N SER A 440 -6.70 17.59 23.54
CA SER A 440 -6.79 19.03 23.80
C SER A 440 -8.23 19.49 24.09
N LEU A 441 -8.36 20.59 24.85
CA LEU A 441 -9.67 21.10 25.25
C LEU A 441 -10.54 21.54 24.06
N SER A 442 -9.93 22.03 22.98
CA SER A 442 -10.67 22.35 21.74
C SER A 442 -11.29 21.10 21.13
N TRP A 443 -10.50 20.03 21.00
CA TRP A 443 -10.98 18.77 20.45
C TRP A 443 -12.03 18.11 21.34
N LEU A 444 -11.90 18.17 22.67
CA LEU A 444 -12.94 17.70 23.59
C LEU A 444 -14.29 18.40 23.34
N LYS A 445 -14.28 19.73 23.15
CA LYS A 445 -15.49 20.49 22.80
C LYS A 445 -16.05 20.09 21.44
N ASP A 446 -15.18 19.76 20.48
CA ASP A 446 -15.61 19.30 19.15
C ASP A 446 -16.28 17.93 19.22
N PHE A 447 -15.75 17.00 20.03
CA PHE A 447 -16.43 15.72 20.32
C PHE A 447 -17.78 15.92 21.00
N ASP A 448 -17.85 16.78 22.03
CA ASP A 448 -19.12 17.03 22.73
C ASP A 448 -20.17 17.61 21.79
N ARG A 449 -19.79 18.58 20.95
CA ARG A 449 -20.65 19.13 19.90
C ARG A 449 -21.07 18.06 18.89
N GLY A 450 -20.12 17.30 18.35
CA GLY A 450 -20.40 16.24 17.38
C GLY A 450 -21.35 15.17 17.93
N ARG A 451 -21.17 14.76 19.19
CA ARG A 451 -22.06 13.82 19.87
C ARG A 451 -23.48 14.38 20.04
N ASN A 452 -23.61 15.65 20.44
CA ASN A 452 -24.92 16.30 20.57
C ASN A 452 -25.64 16.39 19.22
N GLU A 453 -24.95 16.83 18.17
CA GLU A 453 -25.48 16.87 16.80
C GLU A 453 -25.91 15.47 16.33
N LEU A 454 -25.06 14.45 16.56
CA LEU A 454 -25.36 13.08 16.15
C LEU A 454 -26.58 12.54 16.90
N ARG A 455 -26.71 12.81 18.20
CA ARG A 455 -27.88 12.42 18.98
C ARG A 455 -29.15 13.07 18.42
N GLU A 456 -29.12 14.37 18.12
CA GLU A 456 -30.27 15.07 17.51
C GLU A 456 -30.66 14.44 16.18
N ILE A 457 -29.69 14.10 15.33
CA ILE A 457 -29.91 13.42 14.06
C ILE A 457 -30.52 12.03 14.27
N VAL A 458 -30.01 11.26 15.22
CA VAL A 458 -30.53 9.92 15.53
C VAL A 458 -31.96 10.01 16.09
N ASP A 459 -32.24 10.95 16.98
CA ASP A 459 -33.57 11.18 17.55
C ASP A 459 -34.57 11.66 16.49
N GLU A 460 -34.12 12.48 15.53
CA GLU A 460 -34.91 12.93 14.38
C GLU A 460 -35.27 11.74 13.47
N VAL A 461 -34.27 10.95 13.07
CA VAL A 461 -34.45 9.79 12.20
C VAL A 461 -35.31 8.71 12.87
N ALA A 462 -35.13 8.47 14.17
CA ALA A 462 -35.90 7.50 14.93
C ALA A 462 -37.41 7.81 14.92
N LYS A 463 -37.81 9.09 14.91
CA LYS A 463 -39.22 9.49 14.79
C LYS A 463 -39.85 9.17 13.43
N GLY A 464 -39.02 9.02 12.39
CA GLY A 464 -39.47 8.67 11.04
C GLY A 464 -39.64 7.16 10.81
N VAL A 465 -39.30 6.32 11.79
CA VAL A 465 -39.43 4.86 11.67
C VAL A 465 -40.91 4.48 11.78
N PRO A 466 -41.49 3.74 10.81
CA PRO A 466 -42.89 3.34 10.87
C PRO A 466 -43.22 2.50 12.12
N ASP A 467 -44.41 2.68 12.70
CA ASP A 467 -44.88 1.96 13.90
C ASP A 467 -44.80 0.42 13.79
N VAL A 468 -44.86 -0.13 12.58
CA VAL A 468 -44.76 -1.58 12.31
C VAL A 468 -43.33 -2.11 12.52
N VAL A 469 -42.36 -1.21 12.68
CA VAL A 469 -40.92 -1.43 12.77
C VAL A 469 -40.41 -0.98 14.15
N GLU A 470 -41.30 -0.73 15.11
CA GLU A 470 -40.98 -0.21 16.44
C GLU A 470 -40.26 -1.25 17.33
N GLY A 471 -39.14 -0.85 17.93
CA GLY A 471 -38.34 -1.66 18.84
C GLY A 471 -37.31 -0.80 19.57
N ALA A 472 -36.73 -1.31 20.65
CA ALA A 472 -35.72 -0.57 21.41
C ALA A 472 -34.52 -0.22 20.53
N LEU A 473 -34.41 1.05 20.15
CA LEU A 473 -33.22 1.62 19.55
C LEU A 473 -32.25 1.94 20.68
N GLU A 474 -31.13 1.25 20.69
CA GLU A 474 -30.04 1.55 21.59
C GLU A 474 -28.87 2.06 20.77
N ALA A 475 -28.39 3.26 21.10
CA ALA A 475 -27.24 3.85 20.44
C ALA A 475 -26.08 4.00 21.43
N ALA A 476 -24.86 3.86 20.91
CA ALA A 476 -23.63 4.09 21.66
C ALA A 476 -22.60 4.79 20.78
N TYR A 477 -21.87 5.75 21.36
CA TYR A 477 -20.83 6.47 20.64
C TYR A 477 -19.61 5.57 20.39
N SER A 478 -19.03 5.72 19.21
CA SER A 478 -17.88 4.98 18.70
C SER A 478 -16.81 5.92 18.12
N ASP A 479 -16.85 7.19 18.50
CA ASP A 479 -15.89 8.20 18.07
C ASP A 479 -14.49 7.96 18.63
N ASP A 480 -13.51 8.66 18.08
CA ASP A 480 -12.11 8.43 18.41
C ASP A 480 -11.79 8.77 19.87
N LEU A 481 -12.54 9.67 20.53
CA LEU A 481 -12.34 9.94 21.95
C LEU A 481 -12.73 8.74 22.81
N VAL A 482 -13.78 8.01 22.43
CA VAL A 482 -14.13 6.74 23.09
C VAL A 482 -12.96 5.76 22.97
N LEU A 483 -12.46 5.55 21.75
CA LEU A 483 -11.32 4.68 21.50
C LEU A 483 -10.10 5.10 22.34
N ILE A 484 -9.68 6.36 22.23
CA ILE A 484 -8.49 6.87 22.93
C ILE A 484 -8.62 6.70 24.44
N ARG A 485 -9.79 6.94 25.05
CA ARG A 485 -9.99 6.71 26.49
C ARG A 485 -9.80 5.24 26.88
N PHE A 486 -10.28 4.30 26.08
CA PHE A 486 -10.00 2.87 26.30
C PHE A 486 -8.52 2.55 26.17
N LEU A 487 -7.83 3.18 25.20
CA LEU A 487 -6.40 2.96 24.97
C LEU A 487 -5.53 3.61 26.06
N GLU A 488 -5.98 4.70 26.67
CA GLU A 488 -5.34 5.35 27.83
C GLU A 488 -5.36 4.46 29.08
N GLU A 489 -6.32 3.54 29.21
CA GLU A 489 -6.33 2.53 30.27
C GLU A 489 -5.19 1.49 30.09
N ASN A 490 -4.53 1.46 28.92
CA ASN A 490 -3.44 0.55 28.63
C ASN A 490 -2.07 1.21 28.79
N GLU A 491 -1.27 0.71 29.74
CA GLU A 491 0.07 1.26 30.05
C GLU A 491 1.12 1.10 28.94
N TYR A 492 0.84 0.30 27.90
CA TYR A 492 1.78 0.01 26.81
C TYR A 492 1.56 0.84 25.55
N LEU A 493 0.51 1.66 25.51
CA LEU A 493 0.16 2.44 24.33
C LEU A 493 0.42 3.92 24.54
N THR A 494 0.76 4.61 23.45
CA THR A 494 0.82 6.06 23.41
C THR A 494 -0.31 6.56 22.50
N PRO A 495 -1.48 6.95 23.05
CA PRO A 495 -2.65 7.32 22.25
C PRO A 495 -2.38 8.45 21.24
N ARG A 496 -1.47 9.38 21.58
CA ARG A 496 -1.01 10.43 20.66
C ARG A 496 -0.38 9.90 19.37
N GLN A 497 0.33 8.76 19.42
CA GLN A 497 0.95 8.16 18.22
C GLN A 497 -0.07 7.45 17.32
N ILE A 498 -1.23 7.08 17.88
CA ILE A 498 -2.34 6.47 17.14
C ILE A 498 -3.09 7.58 16.38
N GLY A 499 -3.44 8.65 17.09
CA GLY A 499 -4.03 9.86 16.54
C GLY A 499 -5.56 9.85 16.46
N LEU A 500 -6.11 11.01 16.09
CA LEU A 500 -7.55 11.26 15.92
C LEU A 500 -7.83 11.58 14.44
N SER A 501 -8.85 10.96 13.88
CA SER A 501 -9.21 11.10 12.46
C SER A 501 -9.83 12.45 12.12
N GLY A 502 -10.30 13.18 13.14
CA GLY A 502 -11.09 14.40 12.96
C GLY A 502 -12.56 14.14 12.62
N VAL A 503 -13.02 12.89 12.74
CA VAL A 503 -14.45 12.53 12.68
C VAL A 503 -15.01 12.50 14.09
N PHE A 504 -15.77 13.54 14.42
CA PHE A 504 -16.32 13.75 15.77
C PHE A 504 -17.68 13.09 15.99
N ARG A 505 -18.34 12.66 14.90
CA ARG A 505 -19.66 12.04 14.94
C ARG A 505 -19.50 10.56 14.60
N ALA A 506 -19.52 9.69 15.61
CA ALA A 506 -19.59 8.27 15.33
C ALA A 506 -20.44 7.52 16.35
N ALA A 507 -21.29 6.62 15.86
CA ALA A 507 -22.12 5.77 16.70
C ALA A 507 -22.39 4.40 16.09
N VAL A 508 -22.72 3.45 16.98
CA VAL A 508 -23.29 2.14 16.66
C VAL A 508 -24.72 2.10 17.23
N ILE A 509 -25.68 1.71 16.41
CA ILE A 509 -27.09 1.58 16.72
C ILE A 509 -27.46 0.11 16.67
N ARG A 510 -28.03 -0.41 17.75
CA ARG A 510 -28.62 -1.76 17.78
C ARG A 510 -30.10 -1.69 17.47
N VAL A 511 -30.51 -2.60 16.60
CA VAL A 511 -31.90 -2.86 16.23
C VAL A 511 -32.22 -4.34 16.44
N ARG A 512 -33.50 -4.71 16.40
CA ARG A 512 -33.95 -6.10 16.62
C ARG A 512 -34.04 -6.93 15.34
N THR A 513 -34.26 -6.28 14.20
CA THR A 513 -34.60 -6.98 12.95
C THR A 513 -33.84 -6.42 11.75
N PRO A 514 -33.58 -7.24 10.71
CA PRO A 514 -32.97 -6.76 9.47
C PRO A 514 -33.80 -5.66 8.78
N MET A 515 -35.13 -5.74 8.83
CA MET A 515 -36.01 -4.70 8.27
C MET A 515 -35.78 -3.32 8.92
N GLN A 516 -35.41 -3.28 10.20
CA GLN A 516 -35.04 -2.03 10.88
C GLN A 516 -33.71 -1.47 10.36
N VAL A 517 -32.76 -2.33 10.01
CA VAL A 517 -31.48 -1.92 9.41
C VAL A 517 -31.75 -1.19 8.09
N ASP A 518 -32.58 -1.78 7.22
CA ASP A 518 -32.91 -1.21 5.91
C ASP A 518 -33.71 0.10 6.03
N ALA A 519 -34.71 0.13 6.93
CA ALA A 519 -35.53 1.31 7.17
C ALA A 519 -34.71 2.49 7.70
N LEU A 520 -33.92 2.27 8.76
CA LEU A 520 -33.04 3.30 9.30
C LEU A 520 -31.97 3.70 8.29
N GLY A 521 -31.37 2.74 7.59
CA GLY A 521 -30.38 3.02 6.55
C GLY A 521 -30.93 3.98 5.50
N THR A 522 -32.15 3.74 5.03
CA THR A 522 -32.84 4.63 4.08
C THR A 522 -33.08 6.02 4.67
N LEU A 523 -33.53 6.11 5.92
CA LEU A 523 -33.79 7.39 6.59
C LEU A 523 -32.51 8.18 6.88
N PHE A 524 -31.40 7.51 7.23
CA PHE A 524 -30.10 8.17 7.39
C PHE A 524 -29.52 8.59 6.04
N LEU A 525 -29.65 7.77 5.00
CA LEU A 525 -29.29 8.16 3.63
C LEU A 525 -30.07 9.40 3.22
N ALA A 526 -31.36 9.43 3.57
CA ALA A 526 -32.19 10.58 3.35
C ALA A 526 -31.67 11.81 4.13
N ARG A 527 -31.42 11.66 5.42
CA ARG A 527 -31.02 12.78 6.28
C ARG A 527 -29.64 13.36 5.96
N PHE A 528 -28.70 12.51 5.55
CA PHE A 528 -27.33 12.92 5.22
C PHE A 528 -27.14 13.25 3.74
N GLY A 529 -27.88 12.60 2.84
CA GLY A 529 -27.75 12.76 1.39
C GLY A 529 -28.73 13.77 0.79
N LEU A 530 -29.79 14.16 1.49
CA LEU A 530 -30.87 14.95 0.88
C LEU A 530 -30.93 16.37 1.36
N HIS A 531 -30.45 17.22 0.48
CA HIS A 531 -31.35 18.19 -0.11
C HIS A 531 -31.88 17.57 -1.43
N PHE A 532 -32.90 16.69 -1.39
CA PHE A 532 -33.42 15.97 -2.58
C PHE A 532 -34.01 16.92 -3.66
N ASP A 533 -34.25 18.19 -3.30
CA ASP A 533 -34.71 19.26 -4.21
C ASP A 533 -33.62 20.29 -4.54
N GLY A 534 -32.36 20.03 -4.15
CA GLY A 534 -31.23 20.89 -4.47
C GLY A 534 -30.71 20.68 -5.90
N PRO A 535 -30.14 21.71 -6.55
CA PRO A 535 -29.41 21.52 -7.81
C PRO A 535 -28.31 20.46 -7.64
N LYS A 536 -27.94 19.75 -8.72
CA LYS A 536 -26.85 18.73 -8.74
C LYS A 536 -25.53 19.17 -8.07
N SER A 537 -25.31 20.48 -7.90
CA SER A 537 -24.19 21.03 -7.13
C SER A 537 -24.23 20.68 -5.63
N ALA A 538 -25.39 20.39 -5.03
CA ALA A 538 -25.52 20.00 -3.62
C ALA A 538 -25.06 18.56 -3.35
N GLU A 539 -25.18 17.64 -4.33
CA GLU A 539 -24.62 16.27 -4.25
C GLU A 539 -23.09 16.26 -4.25
N ALA A 540 -22.45 17.29 -4.80
CA ALA A 540 -21.00 17.47 -4.76
C ALA A 540 -20.52 17.99 -3.39
N GLU A 541 -21.37 18.70 -2.64
CA GLU A 541 -21.07 19.20 -1.30
C GLU A 541 -21.39 18.17 -0.21
N HIS A 542 -22.47 17.41 -0.33
CA HIS A 542 -22.85 16.39 0.66
C HIS A 542 -23.06 15.04 -0.01
N SER A 543 -22.37 14.01 0.48
CA SER A 543 -22.54 12.65 -0.04
C SER A 543 -22.47 11.62 1.07
N VAL A 544 -23.03 10.44 0.81
CA VAL A 544 -23.04 9.31 1.74
C VAL A 544 -22.60 8.07 1.01
N ARG A 545 -21.69 7.33 1.60
CA ARG A 545 -21.29 6.00 1.13
C ARG A 545 -21.63 4.99 2.21
N TYR A 546 -22.01 3.78 1.81
CA TYR A 546 -22.41 2.76 2.75
C TYR A 546 -22.07 1.35 2.27
N ARG A 547 -22.03 0.42 3.21
CA ARG A 547 -21.85 -1.00 2.95
C ARG A 547 -22.72 -1.81 3.91
N ALA A 548 -23.57 -2.67 3.34
CA ALA A 548 -24.26 -3.71 4.09
C ALA A 548 -23.39 -4.97 4.15
N TYR A 549 -23.39 -5.65 5.28
CA TYR A 549 -22.57 -6.85 5.50
C TYR A 549 -23.17 -7.76 6.58
N GLY A 550 -22.78 -9.03 6.55
CA GLY A 550 -23.14 -10.01 7.57
C GLY A 550 -21.96 -10.29 8.49
N VAL A 551 -22.21 -10.38 9.80
CA VAL A 551 -21.19 -10.78 10.78
C VAL A 551 -21.60 -12.10 11.43
N PRO A 552 -20.82 -13.17 11.28
CA PRO A 552 -21.01 -14.40 12.04
C PRO A 552 -20.78 -14.13 13.54
N ARG A 553 -21.80 -14.39 14.35
CA ARG A 553 -21.77 -14.27 15.82
C ARG A 553 -22.22 -15.57 16.46
N ALA A 554 -22.16 -15.63 17.80
CA ALA A 554 -22.46 -16.85 18.54
C ALA A 554 -23.89 -17.39 18.31
N THR A 555 -24.88 -16.51 18.07
CA THR A 555 -26.27 -16.93 17.88
C THR A 555 -26.69 -17.07 16.41
N GLY A 556 -25.80 -16.72 15.48
CA GLY A 556 -26.09 -16.74 14.04
C GLY A 556 -25.43 -15.57 13.31
N ILE A 557 -25.90 -15.28 12.10
CA ILE A 557 -25.41 -14.16 11.30
C ILE A 557 -26.23 -12.92 11.64
N THR A 558 -25.55 -11.88 12.09
CA THR A 558 -26.14 -10.55 12.27
C THR A 558 -26.07 -9.75 10.97
N HIS A 559 -27.08 -8.93 10.73
CA HIS A 559 -27.17 -8.07 9.54
C HIS A 559 -26.77 -6.66 9.94
N GLU A 560 -25.82 -6.09 9.22
CA GLU A 560 -25.22 -4.82 9.57
C GLU A 560 -25.10 -3.88 8.37
N LEU A 561 -25.10 -2.59 8.66
CA LEU A 561 -24.91 -1.52 7.71
C LEU A 561 -23.98 -0.48 8.33
N THR A 562 -22.88 -0.15 7.66
CA THR A 562 -22.05 1.00 8.03
C THR A 562 -22.11 2.06 6.95
N MET A 563 -22.23 3.31 7.36
CA MET A 563 -22.33 4.49 6.51
C MET A 563 -21.26 5.50 6.89
N VAL A 564 -20.74 6.20 5.89
CA VAL A 564 -19.88 7.36 6.05
C VAL A 564 -20.52 8.54 5.33
N ALA A 565 -20.80 9.61 6.07
CA ALA A 565 -21.27 10.87 5.50
C ALA A 565 -20.08 11.82 5.27
N PHE A 566 -20.11 12.50 4.13
CA PHE A 566 -19.10 13.44 3.68
C PHE A 566 -19.72 14.83 3.56
N ASP A 567 -18.98 15.84 4.02
CA ASP A 567 -19.28 17.26 3.84
C ASP A 567 -18.09 17.93 3.17
N LYS A 568 -18.34 18.57 2.03
CA LYS A 568 -17.35 19.15 1.12
C LYS A 568 -16.16 18.23 0.89
N GLY A 569 -16.45 16.96 0.61
CA GLY A 569 -15.46 15.90 0.35
C GLY A 569 -14.76 15.33 1.59
N LYS A 570 -14.92 15.93 2.78
CA LYS A 570 -14.34 15.43 4.04
C LYS A 570 -15.30 14.49 4.74
N ALA A 571 -14.83 13.33 5.19
CA ALA A 571 -15.65 12.46 6.03
C ALA A 571 -15.94 13.15 7.37
N THR A 572 -17.21 13.14 7.80
CA THR A 572 -17.65 13.84 9.02
C THR A 572 -18.45 12.97 9.99
N THR A 573 -18.97 11.83 9.54
CA THR A 573 -19.78 10.94 10.37
C THR A 573 -19.55 9.48 10.03
N TYR A 574 -19.42 8.62 11.05
CA TYR A 574 -19.49 7.17 10.92
C TYR A 574 -20.72 6.64 11.64
N LEU A 575 -21.57 5.91 10.94
CA LEU A 575 -22.75 5.33 11.55
C LEU A 575 -22.78 3.85 11.26
N SER A 576 -23.05 3.02 12.26
CA SER A 576 -23.27 1.59 12.05
C SER A 576 -24.57 1.16 12.69
N ILE A 577 -25.33 0.32 11.98
CA ILE A 577 -26.59 -0.25 12.45
C ILE A 577 -26.43 -1.77 12.44
N THR A 578 -26.76 -2.45 13.53
CA THR A 578 -26.56 -3.90 13.67
C THR A 578 -27.78 -4.56 14.33
N THR A 579 -28.09 -5.78 13.88
CA THR A 579 -29.06 -6.66 14.57
C THR A 579 -28.45 -7.44 15.74
N ALA A 580 -27.19 -7.18 16.11
CA ALA A 580 -26.53 -7.87 17.20
C ALA A 580 -27.23 -7.62 18.53
N THR A 581 -27.42 -8.70 19.29
CA THR A 581 -28.04 -8.63 20.62
C THR A 581 -27.12 -7.93 21.63
N PRO A 582 -27.64 -7.50 22.80
CA PRO A 582 -26.81 -6.88 23.81
C PRO A 582 -25.65 -7.72 24.33
N GLY A 583 -25.75 -9.05 24.27
CA GLY A 583 -24.66 -9.96 24.61
C GLY A 583 -23.59 -10.09 23.51
N GLU A 584 -23.98 -9.86 22.25
CA GLU A 584 -23.10 -10.01 21.09
C GLU A 584 -22.35 -8.73 20.72
N ALA A 585 -22.96 -7.56 20.95
CA ALA A 585 -22.37 -6.25 20.73
C ALA A 585 -22.62 -5.36 21.96
N PRO A 586 -21.95 -5.61 23.10
CA PRO A 586 -22.24 -4.93 24.35
C PRO A 586 -21.88 -3.44 24.31
N PHE A 587 -22.70 -2.63 24.98
CA PHE A 587 -22.45 -1.21 25.20
C PHE A 587 -22.00 -0.97 26.63
N ARG A 588 -20.98 -0.15 26.82
CA ARG A 588 -20.47 0.25 28.14
C ARG A 588 -21.02 1.63 28.49
N ARG A 589 -21.57 1.80 29.68
CA ARG A 589 -21.98 3.14 30.15
C ARG A 589 -20.77 3.96 30.53
N ASP A 590 -20.81 5.27 30.26
CA ASP A 590 -19.83 6.20 30.79
C ASP A 590 -19.93 6.21 32.32
N ALA A 591 -18.78 6.10 33.00
CA ALA A 591 -18.69 6.13 34.45
C ALA A 591 -19.10 7.50 35.02
N VAL A 592 -18.93 8.57 34.25
CA VAL A 592 -19.26 9.95 34.67
C VAL A 592 -20.68 10.33 34.28
N ASN A 593 -21.18 9.86 33.13
CA ASN A 593 -22.53 10.14 32.66
C ASN A 593 -23.28 8.84 32.30
N PRO A 594 -24.08 8.27 33.23
CA PRO A 594 -24.72 6.96 33.02
C PRO A 594 -25.75 6.92 31.88
N TYR A 595 -26.12 8.08 31.32
CA TYR A 595 -27.00 8.19 30.15
C TYR A 595 -26.25 8.12 28.82
N VAL A 596 -24.92 8.08 28.85
CA VAL A 596 -24.07 7.97 27.68
C VAL A 596 -23.57 6.54 27.57
N ASN A 597 -23.79 5.92 26.41
CA ASN A 597 -23.28 4.61 26.07
C ASN A 597 -22.09 4.74 25.11
N PHE A 598 -21.11 3.86 25.29
CA PHE A 598 -19.94 3.69 24.44
C PHE A 598 -19.93 2.31 23.81
N ALA A 599 -19.63 2.26 22.52
CA ALA A 599 -19.48 1.01 21.78
C ALA A 599 -18.26 0.24 22.31
N SER A 600 -18.32 -1.09 22.24
CA SER A 600 -17.17 -1.93 22.60
C SER A 600 -16.06 -1.84 21.53
N LEU A 601 -14.83 -2.16 21.93
CA LEU A 601 -13.68 -2.12 21.02
C LEU A 601 -13.85 -2.99 19.76
N PRO A 602 -14.44 -4.19 19.79
CA PRO A 602 -14.73 -4.96 18.57
C PRO A 602 -15.68 -4.24 17.60
N GLU A 603 -16.71 -3.58 18.11
CA GLU A 603 -17.65 -2.82 17.27
C GLU A 603 -17.00 -1.58 16.67
N ILE A 604 -16.14 -0.89 17.44
CA ILE A 604 -15.32 0.22 16.93
C ILE A 604 -14.38 -0.30 15.83
N ALA A 605 -13.72 -1.45 16.04
CA ALA A 605 -12.81 -2.06 15.07
C ALA A 605 -13.53 -2.42 13.76
N ALA A 606 -14.70 -3.06 13.84
CA ALA A 606 -15.53 -3.41 12.69
C ALA A 606 -15.98 -2.15 11.93
N GLN A 607 -16.50 -1.15 12.64
CA GLN A 607 -16.89 0.13 12.05
C GLN A 607 -15.70 0.81 11.35
N ARG A 608 -14.51 0.80 11.95
CA ARG A 608 -13.30 1.40 11.37
C ARG A 608 -12.83 0.66 10.11
N LYS A 609 -12.86 -0.67 10.12
CA LYS A 609 -12.56 -1.50 8.93
C LYS A 609 -13.49 -1.14 7.76
N ILE A 610 -14.79 -1.03 8.01
CA ILE A 610 -15.77 -0.69 6.96
C ILE A 610 -15.69 0.80 6.57
N ALA A 611 -15.46 1.70 7.52
CA ALA A 611 -15.30 3.13 7.22
C ALA A 611 -14.10 3.36 6.28
N ALA A 612 -12.98 2.66 6.51
CA ALA A 612 -11.81 2.78 5.65
C ALA A 612 -12.04 2.29 4.21
N ALA A 613 -12.92 1.29 4.02
CA ALA A 613 -13.38 0.87 2.69
C ALA A 613 -14.13 1.96 1.92
N LEU A 614 -14.82 2.84 2.64
CA LEU A 614 -15.72 3.84 2.06
C LEU A 614 -15.04 5.20 1.87
N ILE A 615 -14.06 5.53 2.69
CA ILE A 615 -13.32 6.80 2.67
C ILE A 615 -12.16 6.69 1.70
N GLU A 616 -11.85 7.74 0.93
CA GLU A 616 -10.65 7.83 0.08
C GLU A 616 -9.62 8.87 0.58
N ASP A 617 -9.99 9.68 1.57
CA ASP A 617 -9.13 10.67 2.24
C ASP A 617 -7.89 10.00 2.85
N TYR A 618 -6.71 10.43 2.40
CA TYR A 618 -5.43 9.86 2.80
C TYR A 618 -5.17 10.00 4.31
N LEU A 619 -5.39 11.19 4.89
CA LEU A 619 -5.08 11.46 6.30
C LEU A 619 -6.00 10.65 7.21
N ILE A 620 -7.29 10.59 6.88
CA ILE A 620 -8.28 9.82 7.64
C ILE A 620 -7.96 8.32 7.54
N ARG A 621 -7.70 7.79 6.33
CA ARG A 621 -7.30 6.39 6.15
C ARG A 621 -6.05 6.03 6.95
N ASN A 622 -5.04 6.90 6.95
CA ASN A 622 -3.79 6.66 7.68
C ASN A 622 -4.02 6.60 9.20
N VAL A 623 -4.85 7.49 9.75
CA VAL A 623 -5.25 7.43 11.17
C VAL A 623 -6.05 6.15 11.47
N ILE A 624 -7.03 5.81 10.63
CA ILE A 624 -7.84 4.60 10.82
C ILE A 624 -6.97 3.34 10.76
N SER A 625 -5.98 3.29 9.86
CA SER A 625 -5.01 2.18 9.78
C SER A 625 -4.27 2.00 11.11
N ARG A 626 -3.73 3.09 11.68
CA ARG A 626 -3.07 3.05 13.01
C ARG A 626 -4.02 2.64 14.14
N GLN A 627 -5.26 3.16 14.14
CA GLN A 627 -6.28 2.81 15.13
C GLN A 627 -6.63 1.32 15.04
N TYR A 628 -6.83 0.80 13.83
CA TYR A 628 -7.20 -0.59 13.60
C TYR A 628 -6.06 -1.56 13.95
N GLU A 629 -4.82 -1.23 13.60
CA GLU A 629 -3.64 -2.00 14.01
C GLU A 629 -3.44 -2.01 15.53
N ALA A 630 -3.68 -0.88 16.21
CA ALA A 630 -3.66 -0.82 17.67
C ALA A 630 -4.74 -1.73 18.27
N LEU A 631 -5.97 -1.68 17.74
CA LEU A 631 -7.08 -2.52 18.18
C LEU A 631 -6.77 -4.02 18.00
N LYS A 632 -6.22 -4.42 16.86
CA LYS A 632 -5.83 -5.82 16.60
C LYS A 632 -4.69 -6.30 17.50
N THR A 633 -3.77 -5.42 17.87
CA THR A 633 -2.66 -5.78 18.78
C THR A 633 -3.17 -6.05 20.20
N LEU A 634 -4.26 -5.40 20.60
CA LEU A 634 -4.82 -5.47 21.95
C LEU A 634 -5.94 -6.48 22.12
N LEU A 635 -6.75 -6.67 21.06
CA LEU A 635 -7.84 -7.63 21.05
C LEU A 635 -7.24 -8.96 20.60
N PRO A 636 -7.08 -9.96 21.49
CA PRO A 636 -6.47 -11.24 21.13
C PRO A 636 -7.27 -12.00 20.05
N VAL A 637 -8.49 -11.57 19.74
CA VAL A 637 -9.35 -12.14 18.71
C VAL A 637 -10.26 -11.04 18.12
N VAL A 638 -9.84 -10.44 17.00
CA VAL A 638 -10.74 -9.86 15.98
C VAL A 638 -10.38 -10.48 14.65
#